data_AF-A0A814ZCU5-F1
#
_entry.id   AF-A0A814ZCU5-F1
#
_cell.length_a   1.000
_cell.length_b   1.000
_cell.length_c   1.000
_cell.angle_alpha   90.00
_cell.angle_beta   90.00
_cell.angle_gamma   90.00
#
_symmetry.space_group_name_H-M   'P 1'
#
loop_
_entity.id
_entity.type
_entity.pdbx_description
1 polymer ?
#
loop_
_entity_poly.entity_id
_entity_poly.type
_entity_poly.pdbx_seq_one_letter_code
_entity_poly.pdbx_strand_id
1 'polypeptide(L)'
;MMSSKSELTKTIENQQSRITRLEQRLGDVVSAYKNLQKEKEALESTVRVLSSTTSNVEKPNTETETNLNTQENAESGNETETTHTASSEHSTIQDKLQTLQQNVTIITEQKNRMEQMFQSDKRKLKTENEELKKLLEETKAENIIIKEKSDHEIKELKKQLRQSQRDHERETADHNVMVRELQTILSTERNKSETMEHQYDECRAKVVTLESQYDTLKKQYNNLNTQYQTKVNELKEKDSIDVEELKRSKEKAVELTTKIKDLEAKYTEQLRVESKRNQQLEKKLTDNTTEYAQRTSTNETHIAELSEQIGVIEKQRAQDQMAIQRLKERIAQLDVENSLLTKASSASIEQDDIGGTNDDSDNHHDLDTLLKHISKLKVLIRVANDRFGKSLTIEDVLNIDREISSGAINGSNLSSENNKILHIKCHEEIDRLKGELENYRNKTVAAFKAKAFKDTSSTKEIDDLRNQIDQLREKLVNSQSLYNSETDRHTQVVEKLESCLTAIREQHRQETEQILTKKRGELNELECELEKQRERTVRLLNEKDRELETLRKQIDNSPIIDKQVSHTSSISDLKETNEPTTIMTELFPQHLSTSTNGGPISPLNSDYNYLVYFNEKQQLLEQELSTLKKERREFDSTIRELQQKYSYEISQLQISNEQLTEDLEHIKLSTQRNENLTKNEHNIDYIKNVFYHYLLSNDTQVKHTMANALMTILHFSSKEKAKIENQKPNNSLATGGEPKFNKWKQDAITMAGGNEQGQQLNQLHGPHGIFIDRKKNIFIADFNNHRIIEWKNNAKVGKIIAGGNGQGNRMDQLYYPTDLIIDQQNHSIIIADTENKRVVQWVNQNQQILIHNIDCVGLAMDKHGFLYVSNWKKNEVRRWKMGEYNNEGIIVAGGNGQGDQLNQLNFPPYIFVDEHQSVYVSDLFNHRVMKWRKDAKEGRIVAGGNDKGEKLNQLSSPQGVTVDHFGQIYVVDGGNHRVMRWCEGKEEGEIVIGGNGEGNQSNQLNGPRGLSFDDEGNLYVADYDNHRLQKFEITSNTGAIIRSILLEEPNSSCMQCSDIEQPVRV
;
A
#
# COMPACT_ATOMS: atom_id res chain seq x y z
N MET A 1 23.46 -10.94 33.86
CA MET A 1 23.65 -12.26 34.50
C MET A 1 22.94 -13.30 33.65
N MET A 2 23.67 -14.10 32.87
CA MET A 2 23.31 -15.42 32.30
C MET A 2 24.34 -15.68 31.17
N SER A 3 25.56 -16.09 31.53
CA SER A 3 26.49 -16.59 30.50
C SER A 3 25.89 -17.83 29.86
N SER A 4 26.00 -17.93 28.53
CA SER A 4 25.34 -18.98 27.78
C SER A 4 25.80 -20.36 28.27
N LYS A 5 24.86 -21.32 28.32
CA LYS A 5 25.14 -22.73 28.62
C LYS A 5 26.29 -23.30 27.76
N SER A 6 26.46 -22.77 26.54
CA SER A 6 27.55 -23.08 25.59
C SER A 6 28.94 -22.58 26.03
N GLU A 7 29.02 -21.44 26.70
CA GLU A 7 30.29 -20.94 27.28
C GLU A 7 30.72 -21.83 28.45
N LEU A 8 29.77 -22.17 29.32
CA LEU A 8 29.99 -23.08 30.45
C LEU A 8 30.47 -24.46 29.99
N THR A 9 29.82 -25.09 29.01
CA THR A 9 30.28 -26.39 28.47
C THR A 9 31.68 -26.30 27.86
N LYS A 10 31.98 -25.25 27.08
CA LYS A 10 33.34 -25.03 26.55
C LYS A 10 34.39 -24.85 27.65
N THR A 11 34.06 -24.16 28.75
CA THR A 11 34.99 -24.05 29.88
C THR A 11 35.22 -25.38 30.60
N ILE A 12 34.19 -26.24 30.71
CA ILE A 12 34.29 -27.56 31.34
C ILE A 12 35.14 -28.51 30.48
N GLU A 13 34.91 -28.58 29.17
CA GLU A 13 35.71 -29.39 28.24
C GLU A 13 37.19 -28.96 28.25
N ASN A 14 37.44 -27.64 28.26
CA ASN A 14 38.80 -27.10 28.33
C ASN A 14 39.46 -27.42 29.70
N GLN A 15 38.73 -27.38 30.81
CA GLN A 15 39.21 -27.81 32.12
C GLN A 15 39.52 -29.32 32.16
N GLN A 16 38.66 -30.18 31.60
CA GLN A 16 38.91 -31.62 31.50
C GLN A 16 40.19 -31.91 30.71
N SER A 17 40.38 -31.29 29.54
CA SER A 17 41.61 -31.47 28.73
C SER A 17 42.88 -31.06 29.47
N ARG A 18 42.81 -30.03 30.34
CA ARG A 18 43.92 -29.62 31.20
C ARG A 18 44.21 -30.62 32.31
N ILE A 19 43.18 -31.24 32.89
CA ILE A 19 43.34 -32.29 33.92
C ILE A 19 44.04 -33.50 33.31
N THR A 20 43.60 -34.00 32.15
CA THR A 20 44.23 -35.16 31.49
C THR A 20 45.71 -34.91 31.14
N ARG A 21 46.07 -33.69 30.72
CA ARG A 21 47.48 -33.30 30.52
C ARG A 21 48.30 -33.26 31.82
N LEU A 22 47.69 -32.90 32.95
CA LEU A 22 48.36 -32.92 34.25
C LEU A 22 48.52 -34.34 34.79
N GLU A 23 47.53 -35.22 34.58
CA GLU A 23 47.61 -36.64 34.91
C GLU A 23 48.73 -37.35 34.14
N GLN A 24 48.85 -37.08 32.83
CA GLN A 24 49.94 -37.62 32.02
C GLN A 24 51.31 -37.16 32.52
N ARG A 25 51.50 -35.85 32.77
CA ARG A 25 52.75 -35.31 33.33
C ARG A 25 53.05 -35.86 34.73
N LEU A 26 52.04 -36.14 35.54
CA LEU A 26 52.21 -36.78 36.85
C LEU A 26 52.69 -38.24 36.68
N GLY A 27 52.14 -38.97 35.71
CA GLY A 27 52.63 -40.31 35.33
C GLY A 27 54.10 -40.32 34.94
N ASP A 28 54.52 -39.37 34.11
CA ASP A 28 55.92 -39.20 33.69
C ASP A 28 56.84 -38.88 34.88
N VAL A 29 56.42 -37.98 35.78
CA VAL A 29 57.15 -37.63 37.01
C VAL A 29 57.25 -38.83 37.97
N VAL A 30 56.19 -39.63 38.12
CA VAL A 30 56.21 -40.86 38.92
C VAL A 30 57.13 -41.92 38.30
N SER A 31 57.18 -42.01 36.96
CA SER A 31 58.12 -42.87 36.25
C SER A 31 59.58 -42.44 36.49
N ALA A 32 59.87 -41.15 36.36
CA ALA A 32 61.18 -40.58 36.67
C ALA A 32 61.59 -40.82 38.14
N TYR A 33 60.65 -40.64 39.09
CA TYR A 33 60.90 -40.88 40.51
C TYR A 33 61.18 -42.36 40.82
N LYS A 34 60.47 -43.30 40.15
CA LYS A 34 60.77 -44.74 40.25
C LYS A 34 62.15 -45.11 39.69
N ASN A 35 62.62 -44.40 38.67
CA ASN A 35 63.96 -44.61 38.12
C ASN A 35 65.04 -44.02 39.04
N LEU A 36 64.82 -42.83 39.61
CA LEU A 36 65.69 -42.22 40.61
C LEU A 36 65.78 -43.07 41.89
N GLN A 37 64.68 -43.73 42.29
CA GLN A 37 64.66 -44.66 43.41
C GLN A 37 65.51 -45.91 43.14
N LYS A 38 65.51 -46.46 41.91
CA LYS A 38 66.40 -47.56 41.50
C LYS A 38 67.87 -47.12 41.46
N GLU A 39 68.14 -45.90 41.00
CA GLU A 39 69.48 -45.31 41.00
C GLU A 39 70.01 -45.13 42.44
N LYS A 40 69.14 -44.65 43.35
CA LYS A 40 69.41 -44.61 44.79
C LYS A 40 69.67 -45.99 45.37
N GLU A 41 68.89 -47.02 45.02
CA GLU A 41 69.10 -48.40 45.50
C GLU A 41 70.41 -49.02 44.95
N ALA A 42 70.80 -48.69 43.72
CA ALA A 42 72.10 -49.06 43.15
C ALA A 42 73.27 -48.35 43.85
N LEU A 43 73.12 -47.06 44.18
CA LEU A 43 74.11 -46.30 44.94
C LEU A 43 74.18 -46.76 46.41
N GLU A 44 73.05 -47.05 47.07
CA GLU A 44 73.00 -47.57 48.45
C GLU A 44 73.57 -48.99 48.57
N SER A 45 73.41 -49.85 47.55
CA SER A 45 74.09 -51.14 47.50
C SER A 45 75.60 -50.99 47.28
N THR A 46 76.02 -50.04 46.44
CA THR A 46 77.45 -49.67 46.28
C THR A 46 78.04 -49.13 47.58
N VAL A 47 77.32 -48.24 48.29
CA VAL A 47 77.72 -47.70 49.60
C VAL A 47 77.73 -48.78 50.68
N ARG A 48 76.80 -49.76 50.66
CA ARG A 48 76.87 -50.92 51.57
C ARG A 48 78.15 -51.73 51.38
N VAL A 49 78.50 -52.05 50.14
CA VAL A 49 79.73 -52.80 49.79
C VAL A 49 81.00 -52.03 50.16
N LEU A 50 80.97 -50.69 50.10
CA LEU A 50 82.05 -49.84 50.61
C LEU A 50 82.06 -49.77 52.15
N SER A 51 80.91 -49.70 52.82
CA SER A 51 80.82 -49.58 54.28
C SER A 51 81.20 -50.87 55.04
N SER A 52 81.13 -52.04 54.38
CA SER A 52 81.58 -53.30 54.96
C SER A 52 83.09 -53.41 55.19
N THR A 53 83.89 -52.39 54.81
CA THR A 53 85.34 -52.35 55.11
C THR A 53 85.70 -51.41 56.27
N THR A 54 84.76 -50.64 56.83
CA THR A 54 85.04 -49.66 57.90
C THR A 54 84.71 -50.18 59.29
N SER A 55 85.37 -51.25 59.73
CA SER A 55 85.36 -51.68 61.13
C SER A 55 86.65 -52.39 61.57
N ASN A 56 87.79 -51.68 61.55
CA ASN A 56 88.86 -51.91 62.53
C ASN A 56 89.86 -50.74 62.62
N VAL A 57 89.96 -50.18 63.84
CA VAL A 57 91.11 -49.51 64.50
C VAL A 57 91.68 -48.18 63.92
N GLU A 58 91.15 -47.09 64.50
CA GLU A 58 91.85 -45.93 65.13
C GLU A 58 92.92 -45.05 64.39
N LYS A 59 92.86 -43.74 64.72
CA LYS A 59 93.67 -42.59 64.22
C LYS A 59 95.06 -42.51 64.90
N PRO A 60 96.02 -41.58 64.53
CA PRO A 60 96.03 -40.57 63.45
C PRO A 60 97.32 -40.41 62.58
N ASN A 61 97.11 -39.94 61.33
CA ASN A 61 97.88 -38.94 60.52
C ASN A 61 99.30 -39.15 59.89
N THR A 62 99.38 -38.55 58.67
CA THR A 62 100.52 -37.90 57.91
C THR A 62 101.43 -38.66 56.91
N GLU A 63 101.59 -38.04 55.71
CA GLU A 63 102.75 -38.04 54.74
C GLU A 63 103.02 -39.29 53.82
N THR A 64 102.96 -39.29 52.46
CA THR A 64 103.82 -38.79 51.31
C THR A 64 105.00 -39.72 50.87
N GLU A 65 105.46 -39.89 49.61
CA GLU A 65 105.13 -39.33 48.26
C GLU A 65 105.71 -40.14 47.02
N THR A 66 105.14 -39.94 45.80
CA THR A 66 105.74 -39.95 44.40
C THR A 66 106.44 -41.15 43.66
N ASN A 67 106.16 -41.25 42.33
CA ASN A 67 107.03 -41.58 41.14
C ASN A 67 107.47 -43.05 40.79
N LEU A 68 107.85 -43.50 39.55
CA LEU A 68 107.77 -43.02 38.12
C LEU A 68 108.10 -44.11 37.02
N ASN A 69 107.77 -43.82 35.74
CA ASN A 69 108.37 -44.20 34.41
C ASN A 69 108.43 -45.63 33.72
N THR A 70 107.71 -45.73 32.57
CA THR A 70 108.06 -46.18 31.17
C THR A 70 108.67 -47.54 30.71
N GLN A 71 108.01 -48.13 29.67
CA GLN A 71 108.50 -48.69 28.36
C GLN A 71 108.48 -50.22 27.99
N GLU A 72 107.65 -50.53 26.96
CA GLU A 72 107.71 -51.46 25.78
C GLU A 72 108.12 -52.98 25.74
N ASN A 73 107.18 -53.78 25.18
CA ASN A 73 107.25 -54.80 24.10
C ASN A 73 107.83 -56.25 24.23
N ALA A 74 106.95 -57.20 23.83
CA ALA A 74 107.12 -58.35 22.91
C ALA A 74 107.22 -59.83 23.39
N GLU A 75 106.39 -60.64 22.71
CA GLU A 75 106.43 -62.10 22.42
C GLU A 75 106.17 -63.18 23.49
N SER A 76 105.72 -64.35 22.99
CA SER A 76 105.01 -65.41 23.71
C SER A 76 105.84 -66.69 23.92
N GLY A 77 105.69 -67.35 25.06
CA GLY A 77 106.22 -68.68 25.35
C GLY A 77 105.45 -69.34 26.50
N ASN A 78 105.28 -70.66 26.46
CA ASN A 78 104.32 -71.39 27.30
C ASN A 78 104.95 -72.04 28.56
N GLU A 79 104.07 -72.40 29.50
CA GLU A 79 104.17 -73.51 30.47
C GLU A 79 104.85 -73.38 31.87
N THR A 80 104.00 -73.70 32.86
CA THR A 80 104.21 -74.52 34.08
C THR A 80 104.73 -73.95 35.42
N GLU A 81 103.77 -73.90 36.35
CA GLU A 81 103.79 -74.47 37.72
C GLU A 81 104.31 -73.70 38.95
N THR A 82 103.32 -73.27 39.75
CA THR A 82 103.26 -73.34 41.23
C THR A 82 104.15 -72.42 42.08
N THR A 83 103.53 -71.50 42.83
CA THR A 83 103.19 -71.70 44.27
C THR A 83 102.54 -70.46 44.93
N HIS A 84 101.63 -70.73 45.87
CA HIS A 84 101.17 -69.92 47.03
C HIS A 84 100.68 -68.43 46.91
N THR A 85 99.50 -68.22 47.51
CA THR A 85 99.06 -66.99 48.23
C THR A 85 98.87 -65.66 47.47
N ALA A 86 98.08 -65.64 46.39
CA ALA A 86 97.57 -64.39 45.79
C ALA A 86 96.13 -64.42 45.21
N SER A 87 95.43 -65.56 45.22
CA SER A 87 94.20 -65.76 44.42
C SER A 87 92.89 -65.21 45.03
N SER A 88 92.86 -64.79 46.29
CA SER A 88 91.66 -64.32 47.00
C SER A 88 91.31 -62.86 46.71
N GLU A 89 92.32 -61.99 46.66
CA GLU A 89 92.11 -60.55 46.42
C GLU A 89 91.91 -60.25 44.94
N HIS A 90 92.53 -61.03 44.04
CA HIS A 90 92.43 -60.79 42.61
C HIS A 90 91.03 -61.11 42.04
N SER A 91 90.33 -62.13 42.54
CA SER A 91 88.94 -62.41 42.10
C SER A 91 87.98 -61.33 42.58
N THR A 92 88.08 -60.90 43.84
CA THR A 92 87.22 -59.85 44.40
C THR A 92 87.48 -58.46 43.81
N ILE A 93 88.67 -58.19 43.26
CA ILE A 93 88.95 -56.99 42.46
C ILE A 93 88.41 -57.15 41.02
N GLN A 94 88.50 -58.35 40.44
CA GLN A 94 88.00 -58.62 39.09
C GLN A 94 86.46 -58.55 39.00
N ASP A 95 85.75 -59.06 40.01
CA ASP A 95 84.28 -58.91 40.13
C ASP A 95 83.86 -57.44 40.29
N LYS A 96 84.65 -56.62 41.00
CA LYS A 96 84.45 -55.16 41.13
C LYS A 96 84.71 -54.43 39.81
N LEU A 97 85.74 -54.82 39.07
CA LEU A 97 86.03 -54.25 37.76
C LEU A 97 84.90 -54.60 36.77
N GLN A 98 84.43 -55.84 36.77
CA GLN A 98 83.36 -56.32 35.89
C GLN A 98 82.01 -55.64 36.20
N THR A 99 81.67 -55.45 37.48
CA THR A 99 80.46 -54.69 37.87
C THR A 99 80.57 -53.19 37.56
N LEU A 100 81.75 -52.56 37.74
CA LEU A 100 81.98 -51.18 37.27
C LEU A 100 81.85 -51.07 35.75
N GLN A 101 82.40 -52.01 34.99
CA GLN A 101 82.34 -52.02 33.54
C GLN A 101 80.90 -52.24 33.02
N GLN A 102 80.11 -53.11 33.68
CA GLN A 102 78.68 -53.28 33.44
C GLN A 102 77.87 -52.01 33.79
N ASN A 103 78.21 -51.32 34.87
CA ASN A 103 77.55 -50.06 35.24
C ASN A 103 77.85 -48.95 34.22
N VAL A 104 79.09 -48.88 33.70
CA VAL A 104 79.44 -47.92 32.63
C VAL A 104 78.69 -48.22 31.32
N THR A 105 78.53 -49.49 30.92
CA THR A 105 77.69 -49.82 29.75
C THR A 105 76.22 -49.52 29.98
N ILE A 106 75.67 -49.80 31.18
CA ILE A 106 74.27 -49.44 31.50
C ILE A 106 74.07 -47.92 31.48
N ILE A 107 74.98 -47.13 32.08
CA ILE A 107 74.87 -45.66 32.10
C ILE A 107 75.02 -45.08 30.69
N THR A 108 75.94 -45.59 29.86
CA THR A 108 76.08 -45.12 28.47
C THR A 108 74.90 -45.52 27.59
N GLU A 109 74.31 -46.71 27.79
CA GLU A 109 73.08 -47.11 27.08
C GLU A 109 71.88 -46.24 27.50
N GLN A 110 71.71 -45.95 28.79
CA GLN A 110 70.65 -45.07 29.28
C GLN A 110 70.85 -43.61 28.79
N LYS A 111 72.09 -43.11 28.75
CA LYS A 111 72.39 -41.80 28.15
C LYS A 111 71.97 -41.78 26.67
N ASN A 112 72.35 -42.79 25.90
CA ASN A 112 71.98 -42.89 24.49
C ASN A 112 70.46 -42.96 24.28
N ARG A 113 69.74 -43.68 25.15
CA ARG A 113 68.25 -43.73 25.14
C ARG A 113 67.63 -42.37 25.45
N MET A 114 68.10 -41.67 26.50
CA MET A 114 67.63 -40.31 26.82
C MET A 114 67.91 -39.31 25.70
N GLU A 115 69.08 -39.41 25.06
CA GLU A 115 69.47 -38.55 23.95
C GLU A 115 68.64 -38.82 22.68
N GLN A 116 68.31 -40.09 22.40
CA GLN A 116 67.34 -40.46 21.36
C GLN A 116 65.93 -39.95 21.66
N MET A 117 65.45 -40.07 22.91
CA MET A 117 64.14 -39.53 23.32
C MET A 117 64.09 -38.01 23.13
N PHE A 118 65.09 -37.29 23.62
CA PHE A 118 65.22 -35.84 23.46
C PHE A 118 65.26 -35.41 21.98
N GLN A 119 65.99 -36.15 21.13
CA GLN A 119 65.97 -35.90 19.68
C GLN A 119 64.60 -36.18 19.06
N SER A 120 63.86 -37.18 19.53
CA SER A 120 62.51 -37.48 19.05
C SER A 120 61.51 -36.38 19.45
N ASP A 121 61.57 -35.89 20.69
CA ASP A 121 60.66 -34.85 21.18
C ASP A 121 61.00 -33.47 20.58
N LYS A 122 62.29 -33.18 20.36
CA LYS A 122 62.73 -32.00 19.59
C LYS A 122 62.18 -32.02 18.15
N ARG A 123 62.02 -33.20 17.53
CA ARG A 123 61.39 -33.34 16.20
C ARG A 123 59.88 -33.11 16.29
N LYS A 124 59.17 -33.73 17.24
CA LYS A 124 57.72 -33.52 17.47
C LYS A 124 57.37 -32.07 17.74
N LEU A 125 58.11 -31.40 18.64
CA LEU A 125 57.90 -29.98 18.95
C LEU A 125 58.17 -29.07 17.74
N LYS A 126 59.05 -29.48 16.80
CA LYS A 126 59.27 -28.75 15.56
C LYS A 126 58.09 -28.92 14.58
N THR A 127 57.58 -30.14 14.43
CA THR A 127 56.41 -30.39 13.56
C THR A 127 55.13 -29.74 14.11
N GLU A 128 54.88 -29.83 15.43
CA GLU A 128 53.75 -29.15 16.08
C GLU A 128 53.82 -27.61 15.91
N ASN A 129 55.01 -27.02 15.94
CA ASN A 129 55.21 -25.58 15.75
C ASN A 129 55.05 -25.16 14.28
N GLU A 130 55.40 -26.03 13.33
CA GLU A 130 55.14 -25.84 11.90
C GLU A 130 53.63 -25.96 11.58
N GLU A 131 52.94 -26.94 12.17
CA GLU A 131 51.48 -27.10 12.06
C GLU A 131 50.71 -25.94 12.70
N LEU A 132 51.08 -25.50 13.90
CA LEU A 132 50.46 -24.34 14.57
C LEU A 132 50.66 -23.04 13.77
N LYS A 133 51.81 -22.86 13.10
CA LYS A 133 52.03 -21.72 12.20
C LYS A 133 51.14 -21.80 10.96
N LYS A 134 51.00 -22.99 10.37
CA LYS A 134 50.11 -23.19 9.22
C LYS A 134 48.66 -22.86 9.56
N LEU A 135 48.17 -23.36 10.69
CA LEU A 135 46.82 -23.06 11.19
C LEU A 135 46.65 -21.57 11.54
N LEU A 136 47.69 -20.90 12.03
CA LEU A 136 47.67 -19.45 12.28
C LEU A 136 47.57 -18.62 10.98
N GLU A 137 48.24 -19.01 9.90
CA GLU A 137 48.10 -18.33 8.60
C GLU A 137 46.76 -18.64 7.92
N GLU A 138 46.26 -19.88 8.02
CA GLU A 138 44.92 -20.26 7.55
C GLU A 138 43.83 -19.44 8.25
N THR A 139 43.85 -19.38 9.59
CA THR A 139 42.88 -18.57 10.35
C THR A 139 43.02 -17.06 10.12
N LYS A 140 44.22 -16.53 9.82
CA LYS A 140 44.37 -15.13 9.37
C LYS A 140 43.71 -14.89 8.01
N ALA A 141 43.90 -15.80 7.05
CA ALA A 141 43.28 -15.69 5.73
C ALA A 141 41.75 -15.71 5.81
N GLU A 142 41.17 -16.60 6.64
CA GLU A 142 39.73 -16.63 6.91
C GLU A 142 39.22 -15.31 7.51
N ASN A 143 39.94 -14.74 8.49
CA ASN A 143 39.58 -13.45 9.09
C ASN A 143 39.62 -12.28 8.10
N ILE A 144 40.55 -12.29 7.13
CA ILE A 144 40.60 -11.29 6.05
C ILE A 144 39.34 -11.41 5.16
N ILE A 145 38.97 -12.62 4.75
CA ILE A 145 37.78 -12.87 3.92
C ILE A 145 36.49 -12.45 4.66
N ILE A 146 36.38 -12.74 5.96
CA ILE A 146 35.24 -12.31 6.78
C ILE A 146 35.17 -10.78 6.85
N LYS A 147 36.31 -10.11 7.07
CA LYS A 147 36.37 -8.64 7.10
C LYS A 147 35.94 -8.02 5.76
N GLU A 148 36.43 -8.54 4.63
CA GLU A 148 36.07 -8.03 3.30
C GLU A 148 34.56 -8.18 3.01
N LYS A 149 33.93 -9.28 3.45
CA LYS A 149 32.47 -9.46 3.38
C LYS A 149 31.73 -8.44 4.24
N SER A 150 32.13 -8.25 5.50
CA SER A 150 31.54 -7.24 6.38
C SER A 150 31.70 -5.81 5.83
N ASP A 151 32.86 -5.47 5.25
CA ASP A 151 33.09 -4.18 4.60
C ASP A 151 32.24 -4.00 3.33
N HIS A 152 31.86 -5.08 2.64
CA HIS A 152 30.91 -5.04 1.52
C HIS A 152 29.47 -4.77 1.99
N GLU A 153 29.00 -5.51 2.99
CA GLU A 153 27.68 -5.34 3.60
C GLU A 153 27.51 -3.91 4.15
N ILE A 154 28.53 -3.37 4.82
CA ILE A 154 28.53 -1.97 5.30
C ILE A 154 28.44 -0.96 4.16
N LYS A 155 29.08 -1.21 3.00
CA LYS A 155 28.98 -0.34 1.81
C LYS A 155 27.58 -0.40 1.19
N GLU A 156 26.97 -1.57 1.14
CA GLU A 156 25.61 -1.75 0.63
C GLU A 156 24.58 -1.06 1.52
N LEU A 157 24.63 -1.28 2.84
CA LEU A 157 23.76 -0.60 3.82
C LEU A 157 23.91 0.93 3.75
N LYS A 158 25.14 1.44 3.58
CA LYS A 158 25.37 2.89 3.34
C LYS A 158 24.77 3.39 2.03
N LYS A 159 24.73 2.58 0.98
CA LYS A 159 24.06 2.91 -0.30
C LYS A 159 22.55 2.95 -0.13
N GLN A 160 21.96 1.97 0.57
CA GLN A 160 20.53 1.92 0.87
C GLN A 160 20.09 3.11 1.74
N LEU A 161 20.84 3.44 2.80
CA LEU A 161 20.55 4.61 3.65
C LEU A 161 20.56 5.93 2.85
N ARG A 162 21.56 6.13 1.97
CA ARG A 162 21.64 7.28 1.07
C ARG A 162 20.55 7.29 -0.02
N GLN A 163 19.87 6.17 -0.26
CA GLN A 163 18.72 6.11 -1.17
C GLN A 163 17.49 6.59 -0.42
N SER A 164 17.18 5.99 0.74
CA SER A 164 16.09 6.42 1.62
C SER A 164 16.14 7.91 1.99
N GLN A 165 17.33 8.48 2.22
CA GLN A 165 17.49 9.92 2.46
C GLN A 165 17.06 10.78 1.25
N ARG A 166 17.45 10.40 0.02
CA ARG A 166 17.07 11.13 -1.20
C ARG A 166 15.61 10.96 -1.56
N ASP A 167 15.05 9.79 -1.28
CA ASP A 167 13.62 9.55 -1.50
C ASP A 167 12.78 10.36 -0.51
N HIS A 168 13.22 10.48 0.75
CA HIS A 168 12.56 11.38 1.72
C HIS A 168 12.72 12.87 1.38
N GLU A 169 13.87 13.30 0.84
CA GLU A 169 14.07 14.68 0.35
C GLU A 169 13.09 15.01 -0.79
N ARG A 170 12.87 14.07 -1.73
CA ARG A 170 11.82 14.19 -2.77
C ARG A 170 10.43 14.23 -2.16
N GLU A 171 10.16 13.30 -1.25
CA GLU A 171 9.11 13.32 -0.22
C GLU A 171 8.71 14.75 0.13
N THR A 172 9.60 15.42 0.86
CA THR A 172 9.39 16.79 1.34
C THR A 172 9.28 17.84 0.25
N ALA A 173 9.85 17.64 -0.93
CA ALA A 173 9.76 18.60 -2.05
C ALA A 173 8.38 18.56 -2.70
N ASP A 174 7.85 17.37 -2.98
CA ASP A 174 6.55 17.17 -3.62
C ASP A 174 5.42 17.62 -2.68
N HIS A 175 5.52 17.26 -1.39
CA HIS A 175 4.68 17.80 -0.32
C HIS A 175 4.63 19.34 -0.30
N ASN A 176 5.79 20.02 -0.49
CA ASN A 176 5.85 21.49 -0.52
C ASN A 176 5.23 22.10 -1.79
N VAL A 177 5.18 21.37 -2.91
CA VAL A 177 4.47 21.81 -4.13
C VAL A 177 2.97 21.69 -3.92
N MET A 178 2.50 20.53 -3.42
CA MET A 178 1.09 20.28 -3.14
C MET A 178 0.50 21.33 -2.17
N VAL A 179 1.24 21.73 -1.12
CA VAL A 179 0.80 22.80 -0.22
C VAL A 179 0.60 24.15 -0.93
N ARG A 180 1.44 24.50 -1.92
CA ARG A 180 1.27 25.75 -2.70
C ARG A 180 0.09 25.68 -3.66
N GLU A 181 -0.15 24.52 -4.26
CA GLU A 181 -1.32 24.28 -5.11
C GLU A 181 -2.61 24.37 -4.28
N LEU A 182 -2.65 23.73 -3.11
CA LEU A 182 -3.77 23.82 -2.16
C LEU A 182 -4.01 25.26 -1.69
N GLN A 183 -2.96 26.03 -1.37
CA GLN A 183 -3.08 27.46 -1.06
C GLN A 183 -3.67 28.27 -2.22
N THR A 184 -3.25 27.95 -3.46
CA THR A 184 -3.77 28.61 -4.67
C THR A 184 -5.25 28.27 -4.88
N ILE A 185 -5.62 26.99 -4.83
CA ILE A 185 -7.01 26.52 -4.93
C ILE A 185 -7.88 27.18 -3.85
N LEU A 186 -7.43 27.17 -2.60
CA LEU A 186 -8.15 27.79 -1.47
C LEU A 186 -8.34 29.30 -1.65
N SER A 187 -7.38 30.01 -2.28
CA SER A 187 -7.57 31.41 -2.67
C SER A 187 -8.64 31.58 -3.76
N THR A 188 -8.68 30.68 -4.75
CA THR A 188 -9.71 30.73 -5.81
C THR A 188 -11.10 30.39 -5.30
N GLU A 189 -11.23 29.42 -4.38
CA GLU A 189 -12.51 29.08 -3.75
C GLU A 189 -13.02 30.18 -2.82
N ARG A 190 -12.14 30.87 -2.08
CA ARG A 190 -12.51 32.08 -1.33
C ARG A 190 -13.07 33.16 -2.26
N ASN A 191 -12.35 33.48 -3.34
CA ASN A 191 -12.81 34.48 -4.33
C ASN A 191 -14.17 34.08 -4.94
N LYS A 192 -14.39 32.80 -5.27
CA LYS A 192 -15.70 32.30 -5.74
C LYS A 192 -16.77 32.48 -4.68
N SER A 193 -16.52 32.05 -3.44
CA SER A 193 -17.45 32.18 -2.32
C SER A 193 -17.88 33.63 -2.10
N GLU A 194 -16.93 34.58 -2.06
CA GLU A 194 -17.20 36.01 -1.93
C GLU A 194 -18.07 36.55 -3.09
N THR A 195 -17.81 36.13 -4.34
CA THR A 195 -18.66 36.52 -5.48
C THR A 195 -20.07 35.92 -5.42
N MET A 196 -20.22 34.70 -4.90
CA MET A 196 -21.53 34.04 -4.73
C MET A 196 -22.32 34.65 -3.58
N GLU A 197 -21.66 35.03 -2.49
CA GLU A 197 -22.28 35.74 -1.35
C GLU A 197 -22.79 37.12 -1.78
N HIS A 198 -22.00 37.88 -2.54
CA HIS A 198 -22.45 39.15 -3.13
C HIS A 198 -23.66 38.97 -4.06
N GLN A 199 -23.68 37.92 -4.90
CA GLN A 199 -24.84 37.62 -5.76
C GLN A 199 -26.08 37.20 -4.94
N TYR A 200 -25.89 36.44 -3.86
CA TYR A 200 -26.96 36.05 -2.95
C TYR A 200 -27.59 37.26 -2.26
N ASP A 201 -26.77 38.17 -1.71
CA ASP A 201 -27.27 39.40 -1.08
C ASP A 201 -27.97 40.34 -2.08
N GLU A 202 -27.48 40.45 -3.32
CA GLU A 202 -28.18 41.19 -4.38
C GLU A 202 -29.56 40.56 -4.71
N CYS A 203 -29.65 39.23 -4.74
CA CYS A 203 -30.91 38.52 -4.96
C CYS A 203 -31.86 38.65 -3.77
N ARG A 204 -31.34 38.58 -2.54
CA ARG A 204 -32.10 38.79 -1.31
C ARG A 204 -32.65 40.21 -1.22
N ALA A 205 -31.86 41.23 -1.58
CA ALA A 205 -32.34 42.60 -1.70
C ALA A 205 -33.50 42.72 -2.68
N LYS A 206 -33.42 42.06 -3.86
CA LYS A 206 -34.52 42.02 -4.84
C LYS A 206 -35.78 41.35 -4.25
N VAL A 207 -35.64 40.23 -3.53
CA VAL A 207 -36.78 39.56 -2.86
C VAL A 207 -37.46 40.49 -1.86
N VAL A 208 -36.72 41.19 -0.99
CA VAL A 208 -37.28 42.15 -0.03
C VAL A 208 -38.04 43.29 -0.75
N THR A 209 -37.54 43.78 -1.89
CA THR A 209 -38.29 44.77 -2.67
C THR A 209 -39.60 44.20 -3.25
N LEU A 210 -39.61 42.96 -3.73
CA LEU A 210 -40.80 42.29 -4.25
C LEU A 210 -41.83 41.99 -3.16
N GLU A 211 -41.40 41.59 -1.95
CA GLU A 211 -42.27 41.40 -0.79
C GLU A 211 -42.98 42.71 -0.41
N SER A 212 -42.25 43.84 -0.40
CA SER A 212 -42.85 45.16 -0.13
C SER A 212 -43.89 45.58 -1.17
N GLN A 213 -43.69 45.22 -2.45
CA GLN A 213 -44.65 45.44 -3.53
C GLN A 213 -45.88 44.54 -3.36
N TYR A 214 -45.67 43.26 -3.02
CA TYR A 214 -46.76 42.31 -2.77
C TYR A 214 -47.64 42.74 -1.60
N ASP A 215 -47.06 43.18 -0.48
CA ASP A 215 -47.81 43.69 0.68
C ASP A 215 -48.59 44.96 0.36
N THR A 216 -48.04 45.83 -0.50
CA THR A 216 -48.74 47.02 -0.99
C THR A 216 -49.94 46.63 -1.85
N LEU A 217 -49.78 45.66 -2.75
CA LEU A 217 -50.85 45.13 -3.60
C LEU A 217 -51.93 44.40 -2.78
N LYS A 218 -51.53 43.65 -1.75
CA LYS A 218 -52.41 42.96 -0.80
C LYS A 218 -53.27 43.95 0.01
N LYS A 219 -52.69 45.07 0.45
CA LYS A 219 -53.44 46.17 1.09
C LYS A 219 -54.45 46.80 0.13
N GLN A 220 -54.07 47.04 -1.13
CA GLN A 220 -55.00 47.54 -2.15
C GLN A 220 -56.15 46.56 -2.43
N TYR A 221 -55.86 45.26 -2.55
CA TYR A 221 -56.87 44.21 -2.73
C TYR A 221 -57.84 44.14 -1.55
N ASN A 222 -57.34 44.19 -0.31
CA ASN A 222 -58.19 44.16 0.88
C ASN A 222 -59.09 45.40 0.98
N ASN A 223 -58.59 46.60 0.63
CA ASN A 223 -59.40 47.82 0.56
C ASN A 223 -60.48 47.73 -0.53
N LEU A 224 -60.17 47.11 -1.67
CA LEU A 224 -61.16 46.89 -2.73
C LEU A 224 -62.22 45.86 -2.29
N ASN A 225 -61.82 44.81 -1.58
CA ASN A 225 -62.73 43.77 -1.08
C ASN A 225 -63.66 44.31 0.02
N THR A 226 -63.18 45.18 0.93
CA THR A 226 -64.06 45.88 1.88
C THR A 226 -65.01 46.85 1.18
N GLN A 227 -64.57 47.56 0.14
CA GLN A 227 -65.46 48.38 -0.69
C GLN A 227 -66.51 47.56 -1.47
N TYR A 228 -66.19 46.32 -1.87
CA TYR A 228 -67.18 45.40 -2.41
C TYR A 228 -68.14 44.90 -1.34
N GLN A 229 -67.68 44.62 -0.11
CA GLN A 229 -68.55 44.22 1.00
C GLN A 229 -69.52 45.34 1.42
N THR A 230 -69.09 46.60 1.46
CA THR A 230 -70.03 47.72 1.70
C THR A 230 -71.06 47.82 0.58
N LYS A 231 -70.65 47.74 -0.69
CA LYS A 231 -71.59 47.71 -1.83
C LYS A 231 -72.54 46.51 -1.81
N VAL A 232 -72.10 45.34 -1.38
CA VAL A 232 -72.96 44.15 -1.23
C VAL A 232 -73.99 44.36 -0.11
N ASN A 233 -73.63 45.05 0.97
CA ASN A 233 -74.58 45.38 2.03
C ASN A 233 -75.55 46.50 1.59
N GLU A 234 -75.09 47.52 0.88
CA GLU A 234 -75.94 48.54 0.23
C GLU A 234 -76.90 47.96 -0.84
N LEU A 235 -76.54 46.82 -1.45
CA LEU A 235 -77.40 46.09 -2.38
C LEU A 235 -78.42 45.23 -1.62
N LYS A 236 -78.03 44.54 -0.54
CA LYS A 236 -78.96 43.80 0.33
C LYS A 236 -80.04 44.67 0.96
N GLU A 237 -79.76 45.96 1.25
CA GLU A 237 -80.79 46.91 1.68
C GLU A 237 -81.77 47.32 0.56
N LYS A 238 -81.37 47.17 -0.72
CA LYS A 238 -82.19 47.48 -1.90
C LYS A 238 -82.99 46.30 -2.43
N ASP A 239 -82.59 45.07 -2.11
CA ASP A 239 -83.25 43.83 -2.55
C ASP A 239 -84.54 43.50 -1.76
N SER A 240 -85.28 44.51 -1.28
CA SER A 240 -86.59 44.36 -0.62
C SER A 240 -87.80 44.69 -1.51
N ILE A 241 -87.57 44.90 -2.82
CA ILE A 241 -88.61 45.25 -3.80
C ILE A 241 -88.48 44.35 -5.03
N ASP A 242 -89.27 43.27 -5.03
CA ASP A 242 -89.36 42.32 -6.15
C ASP A 242 -89.95 42.94 -7.42
N VAL A 243 -89.52 42.38 -8.58
CA VAL A 243 -90.09 42.39 -9.96
C VAL A 243 -89.01 42.63 -11.05
N GLU A 244 -87.85 43.22 -10.74
CA GLU A 244 -86.79 43.47 -11.76
C GLU A 244 -85.82 42.30 -12.02
N GLU A 245 -85.76 41.28 -11.16
CA GLU A 245 -84.76 40.20 -11.24
C GLU A 245 -84.82 39.36 -12.53
N LEU A 246 -86.01 39.19 -13.12
CA LEU A 246 -86.16 38.36 -14.32
C LEU A 246 -85.50 38.96 -15.58
N LYS A 247 -85.25 40.28 -15.60
CA LYS A 247 -84.45 40.94 -16.65
C LYS A 247 -82.96 40.92 -16.34
N ARG A 248 -82.57 41.24 -15.10
CA ARG A 248 -81.16 41.24 -14.66
C ARG A 248 -80.47 39.87 -14.81
N SER A 249 -81.20 38.77 -14.73
CA SER A 249 -80.66 37.43 -14.97
C SER A 249 -80.04 37.26 -16.37
N LYS A 250 -80.68 37.82 -17.42
CA LYS A 250 -80.13 37.78 -18.79
C LYS A 250 -78.94 38.72 -18.97
N GLU A 251 -78.95 39.90 -18.34
CA GLU A 251 -77.85 40.86 -18.43
C GLU A 251 -76.59 40.36 -17.69
N LYS A 252 -76.75 39.76 -16.49
CA LYS A 252 -75.65 39.12 -15.75
C LYS A 252 -75.01 37.97 -16.52
N ALA A 253 -75.78 37.19 -17.30
CA ALA A 253 -75.24 36.13 -18.15
C ALA A 253 -74.35 36.69 -19.29
N VAL A 254 -74.75 37.83 -19.89
CA VAL A 254 -73.94 38.55 -20.89
C VAL A 254 -72.69 39.18 -20.27
N GLU A 255 -72.81 39.76 -19.07
CA GLU A 255 -71.67 40.33 -18.33
C GLU A 255 -70.65 39.25 -17.91
N LEU A 256 -71.10 38.04 -17.61
CA LEU A 256 -70.21 36.91 -17.35
C LEU A 256 -69.52 36.43 -18.63
N THR A 257 -70.20 36.45 -19.79
CA THR A 257 -69.54 36.11 -21.07
C THR A 257 -68.53 37.17 -21.52
N THR A 258 -68.77 38.46 -21.24
CA THR A 258 -67.75 39.49 -21.48
C THR A 258 -66.57 39.38 -20.52
N LYS A 259 -66.80 39.07 -19.23
CA LYS A 259 -65.70 38.83 -18.27
C LYS A 259 -64.86 37.59 -18.59
N ILE A 260 -65.46 36.52 -19.13
CA ILE A 260 -64.71 35.37 -19.63
C ILE A 260 -63.83 35.80 -20.82
N LYS A 261 -64.37 36.54 -21.78
CA LYS A 261 -63.59 37.09 -22.91
C LYS A 261 -62.48 38.06 -22.46
N ASP A 262 -62.71 38.88 -21.44
CA ASP A 262 -61.69 39.78 -20.87
C ASP A 262 -60.59 39.00 -20.13
N LEU A 263 -60.93 37.85 -19.52
CA LEU A 263 -59.96 36.95 -18.91
C LEU A 263 -59.16 36.20 -19.99
N GLU A 264 -59.81 35.70 -21.05
CA GLU A 264 -59.14 35.12 -22.23
C GLU A 264 -58.21 36.15 -22.91
N ALA A 265 -58.64 37.41 -23.04
CA ALA A 265 -57.82 38.51 -23.53
C ALA A 265 -56.60 38.78 -22.63
N LYS A 266 -56.77 38.71 -21.30
CA LYS A 266 -55.64 38.85 -20.35
C LYS A 266 -54.69 37.66 -20.37
N TYR A 267 -55.21 36.43 -20.50
CA TYR A 267 -54.37 35.23 -20.61
C TYR A 267 -53.60 35.19 -21.93
N THR A 268 -54.25 35.55 -23.04
CA THR A 268 -53.58 35.67 -24.35
C THR A 268 -52.55 36.80 -24.34
N GLU A 269 -52.81 37.93 -23.69
CA GLU A 269 -51.84 39.01 -23.51
C GLU A 269 -50.67 38.60 -22.60
N GLN A 270 -50.91 37.84 -21.53
CA GLN A 270 -49.84 37.27 -20.69
C GLN A 270 -48.98 36.26 -21.48
N LEU A 271 -49.60 35.36 -22.25
CA LEU A 271 -48.89 34.46 -23.17
C LEU A 271 -48.10 35.25 -24.23
N ARG A 272 -48.62 36.39 -24.71
CA ARG A 272 -47.91 37.29 -25.64
C ARG A 272 -46.75 38.04 -24.98
N VAL A 273 -46.81 38.31 -23.68
CA VAL A 273 -45.70 38.91 -22.90
C VAL A 273 -44.61 37.87 -22.64
N GLU A 274 -44.96 36.67 -22.19
CA GLU A 274 -44.01 35.57 -21.99
C GLU A 274 -43.40 35.08 -23.32
N SER A 275 -44.17 35.04 -24.42
CA SER A 275 -43.63 34.78 -25.76
C SER A 275 -42.60 35.82 -26.18
N LYS A 276 -42.84 37.13 -25.93
CA LYS A 276 -41.84 38.17 -26.17
C LYS A 276 -40.62 38.06 -25.25
N ARG A 277 -40.81 37.63 -24.00
CA ARG A 277 -39.71 37.38 -23.05
C ARG A 277 -38.83 36.22 -23.53
N ASN A 278 -39.44 35.13 -23.99
CA ASN A 278 -38.72 34.01 -24.59
C ASN A 278 -37.98 34.42 -25.86
N GLN A 279 -38.61 35.18 -26.77
CA GLN A 279 -37.90 35.73 -27.95
C GLN A 279 -36.71 36.64 -27.59
N GLN A 280 -36.79 37.39 -26.48
CA GLN A 280 -35.67 38.19 -25.97
C GLN A 280 -34.57 37.33 -25.33
N LEU A 281 -34.93 36.22 -24.69
CA LEU A 281 -33.97 35.26 -24.13
C LEU A 281 -33.29 34.43 -25.23
N GLU A 282 -34.05 33.96 -26.23
CA GLU A 282 -33.54 33.34 -27.45
C GLU A 282 -32.59 34.28 -28.18
N LYS A 283 -32.95 35.56 -28.35
CA LYS A 283 -32.03 36.53 -28.96
C LYS A 283 -30.76 36.72 -28.15
N LYS A 284 -30.83 36.81 -26.81
CA LYS A 284 -29.63 36.87 -25.96
C LYS A 284 -28.79 35.60 -26.06
N LEU A 285 -29.41 34.44 -26.20
CA LEU A 285 -28.71 33.18 -26.45
C LEU A 285 -28.03 33.19 -27.83
N THR A 286 -28.68 33.67 -28.90
CA THR A 286 -28.05 33.80 -30.21
C THR A 286 -26.92 34.82 -30.20
N ASP A 287 -27.10 35.97 -29.54
CA ASP A 287 -26.07 37.00 -29.44
C ASP A 287 -24.85 36.42 -28.70
N ASN A 288 -25.05 35.73 -27.57
CA ASN A 288 -23.98 35.01 -26.86
C ASN A 288 -23.32 33.90 -27.72
N THR A 289 -24.07 33.08 -28.46
CA THR A 289 -23.46 32.05 -29.32
C THR A 289 -22.66 32.65 -30.47
N THR A 290 -23.07 33.81 -31.01
CA THR A 290 -22.24 34.53 -31.99
C THR A 290 -20.98 35.12 -31.38
N GLU A 291 -21.03 35.62 -30.13
CA GLU A 291 -19.83 36.07 -29.42
C GLU A 291 -18.87 34.91 -29.14
N TYR A 292 -19.39 33.76 -28.67
CA TYR A 292 -18.58 32.56 -28.50
C TYR A 292 -17.98 32.10 -29.83
N ALA A 293 -18.76 32.01 -30.91
CA ALA A 293 -18.25 31.62 -32.23
C ALA A 293 -17.17 32.58 -32.77
N GLN A 294 -17.31 33.89 -32.52
CA GLN A 294 -16.27 34.87 -32.85
C GLN A 294 -15.00 34.63 -32.01
N ARG A 295 -15.12 34.35 -30.71
CA ARG A 295 -13.99 34.00 -29.83
C ARG A 295 -13.31 32.70 -30.27
N THR A 296 -14.06 31.66 -30.66
CA THR A 296 -13.48 30.42 -31.21
C THR A 296 -12.73 30.71 -32.50
N SER A 297 -13.33 31.48 -33.42
CA SER A 297 -12.68 31.87 -34.68
C SER A 297 -11.40 32.68 -34.46
N THR A 298 -11.39 33.64 -33.52
CA THR A 298 -10.14 34.36 -33.18
C THR A 298 -9.11 33.46 -32.53
N ASN A 299 -9.52 32.47 -31.72
CA ASN A 299 -8.58 31.51 -31.14
C ASN A 299 -8.02 30.56 -32.21
N GLU A 300 -8.84 30.13 -33.16
CA GLU A 300 -8.42 29.34 -34.33
C GLU A 300 -7.41 30.10 -35.20
N THR A 301 -7.59 31.40 -35.43
CA THR A 301 -6.58 32.20 -36.15
C THR A 301 -5.28 32.33 -35.36
N HIS A 302 -5.34 32.56 -34.04
CA HIS A 302 -4.13 32.59 -33.20
C HIS A 302 -3.41 31.23 -33.15
N ILE A 303 -4.16 30.12 -33.13
CA ILE A 303 -3.59 28.76 -33.20
C ILE A 303 -2.96 28.52 -34.57
N ALA A 304 -3.57 29.00 -35.66
CA ALA A 304 -2.98 28.92 -37.00
C ALA A 304 -1.67 29.74 -37.10
N GLU A 305 -1.65 30.97 -36.58
CA GLU A 305 -0.46 31.83 -36.52
C GLU A 305 0.66 31.20 -35.69
N LEU A 306 0.35 30.65 -34.51
CA LEU A 306 1.31 29.92 -33.68
C LEU A 306 1.81 28.64 -34.37
N SER A 307 0.94 27.92 -35.09
CA SER A 307 1.32 26.72 -35.86
C SER A 307 2.26 27.07 -37.03
N GLU A 308 2.02 28.20 -37.70
CA GLU A 308 2.93 28.70 -38.74
C GLU A 308 4.30 29.09 -38.14
N GLN A 309 4.32 29.79 -37.00
CA GLN A 309 5.56 30.14 -36.30
C GLN A 309 6.34 28.90 -35.82
N ILE A 310 5.65 27.89 -35.28
CA ILE A 310 6.25 26.60 -34.91
C ILE A 310 6.83 25.92 -36.16
N GLY A 311 6.09 25.88 -37.27
CA GLY A 311 6.58 25.33 -38.54
C GLY A 311 7.83 26.04 -39.08
N VAL A 312 7.94 27.36 -38.89
CA VAL A 312 9.16 28.13 -39.21
C VAL A 312 10.32 27.73 -38.29
N ILE A 313 10.07 27.58 -36.98
CA ILE A 313 11.08 27.14 -36.00
C ILE A 313 11.56 25.71 -36.30
N GLU A 314 10.66 24.78 -36.62
CA GLU A 314 11.02 23.40 -37.00
C GLU A 314 11.83 23.37 -38.30
N LYS A 315 11.46 24.18 -39.29
CA LYS A 315 12.22 24.33 -40.54
C LYS A 315 13.62 24.90 -40.28
N GLN A 316 13.77 25.87 -39.38
CA GLN A 316 15.07 26.37 -38.96
C GLN A 316 15.89 25.29 -38.25
N ARG A 317 15.28 24.56 -37.30
CA ARG A 317 15.91 23.46 -36.56
C ARG A 317 16.39 22.33 -37.51
N ALA A 318 15.64 22.04 -38.56
CA ALA A 318 16.05 21.09 -39.60
C ALA A 318 17.25 21.61 -40.44
N GLN A 319 17.28 22.91 -40.78
CA GLN A 319 18.44 23.53 -41.43
C GLN A 319 19.69 23.49 -40.53
N ASP A 320 19.53 23.80 -39.24
CA ASP A 320 20.61 23.76 -38.26
C ASP A 320 21.14 22.34 -38.05
N GLN A 321 20.26 21.32 -38.03
CA GLN A 321 20.67 19.91 -38.02
C GLN A 321 21.46 19.51 -39.27
N MET A 322 21.04 19.94 -40.47
CA MET A 322 21.82 19.72 -41.70
C MET A 322 23.16 20.46 -41.68
N ALA A 323 23.23 21.66 -41.10
CA ALA A 323 24.48 22.38 -40.91
C ALA A 323 25.42 21.65 -39.93
N ILE A 324 24.91 21.18 -38.80
CA ILE A 324 25.64 20.36 -37.83
C ILE A 324 26.14 19.07 -38.48
N GLN A 325 25.35 18.41 -39.34
CA GLN A 325 25.77 17.20 -40.04
C GLN A 325 26.90 17.48 -41.05
N ARG A 326 26.80 18.55 -41.85
CA ARG A 326 27.90 19.00 -42.73
C ARG A 326 29.17 19.37 -41.96
N LEU A 327 29.03 19.98 -40.78
CA LEU A 327 30.17 20.28 -39.90
C LEU A 327 30.81 19.00 -39.35
N LYS A 328 30.01 18.00 -38.93
CA LYS A 328 30.51 16.68 -38.53
C LYS A 328 31.22 15.95 -39.67
N GLU A 329 30.66 15.98 -40.87
CA GLU A 329 31.30 15.43 -42.07
C GLU A 329 32.61 16.16 -42.40
N ARG A 330 32.67 17.49 -42.23
CA ARG A 330 33.92 18.24 -42.43
C ARG A 330 34.96 17.97 -41.35
N ILE A 331 34.55 17.77 -40.10
CA ILE A 331 35.45 17.33 -39.01
C ILE A 331 36.00 15.93 -39.34
N ALA A 332 35.16 14.98 -39.73
CA ALA A 332 35.61 13.65 -40.14
C ALA A 332 36.56 13.67 -41.36
N GLN A 333 36.32 14.56 -42.33
CA GLN A 333 37.26 14.79 -43.43
C GLN A 333 38.59 15.36 -42.94
N LEU A 334 38.57 16.35 -42.04
CA LEU A 334 39.77 16.93 -41.44
C LEU A 334 40.54 15.91 -40.58
N ASP A 335 39.86 15.02 -39.87
CA ASP A 335 40.48 13.92 -39.11
C ASP A 335 41.14 12.90 -40.04
N VAL A 336 40.55 12.63 -41.21
CA VAL A 336 41.19 11.79 -42.26
C VAL A 336 42.37 12.52 -42.91
N GLU A 337 42.25 13.80 -43.24
CA GLU A 337 43.36 14.63 -43.74
C GLU A 337 44.51 14.67 -42.70
N ASN A 338 44.20 14.90 -41.42
CA ASN A 338 45.16 14.87 -40.32
C ASN A 338 45.76 13.47 -40.11
N SER A 339 44.98 12.39 -40.24
CA SER A 339 45.48 11.00 -40.19
C SER A 339 46.45 10.69 -41.33
N LEU A 340 46.16 11.19 -42.54
CA LEU A 340 47.04 11.05 -43.72
C LEU A 340 48.30 11.90 -43.58
N LEU A 341 48.19 13.13 -43.08
CA LEU A 341 49.34 13.97 -42.73
C LEU A 341 50.20 13.31 -41.65
N THR A 342 49.59 12.76 -40.59
CA THR A 342 50.29 12.01 -39.53
C THR A 342 51.06 10.83 -40.12
N LYS A 343 50.45 10.10 -41.05
CA LYS A 343 51.09 8.97 -41.77
C LYS A 343 52.21 9.43 -42.72
N ALA A 344 52.08 10.61 -43.34
CA ALA A 344 53.13 11.20 -44.16
C ALA A 344 54.32 11.67 -43.30
N SER A 345 54.06 12.23 -42.11
CA SER A 345 55.12 12.56 -41.16
C SER A 345 55.78 11.33 -40.54
N SER A 346 55.04 10.24 -40.24
CA SER A 346 55.64 9.01 -39.72
C SER A 346 56.52 8.29 -40.77
N ALA A 347 56.24 8.47 -42.07
CA ALA A 347 57.10 7.98 -43.15
C ALA A 347 58.41 8.76 -43.32
N SER A 348 58.62 9.84 -42.56
CA SER A 348 59.81 10.71 -42.63
C SER A 348 60.70 10.63 -41.38
N ILE A 349 60.39 9.76 -40.42
CA ILE A 349 61.06 9.68 -39.10
C ILE A 349 61.38 8.22 -38.74
N GLU A 350 62.13 7.53 -39.62
CA GLU A 350 62.81 6.26 -39.32
C GLU A 350 64.32 6.35 -39.58
N GLN A 351 64.97 7.40 -39.05
CA GLN A 351 66.41 7.41 -38.79
C GLN A 351 66.70 8.07 -37.44
N ASP A 352 67.71 7.51 -36.74
CA ASP A 352 68.42 8.03 -35.56
C ASP A 352 67.71 8.01 -34.18
N ASP A 353 67.62 6.79 -33.66
CA ASP A 353 68.30 6.31 -32.44
C ASP A 353 68.17 7.07 -31.08
N ILE A 354 67.46 6.40 -30.17
CA ILE A 354 67.65 6.29 -28.70
C ILE A 354 68.40 7.43 -27.95
N GLY A 355 67.66 8.18 -27.12
CA GLY A 355 68.22 8.71 -25.86
C GLY A 355 67.55 9.94 -25.25
N GLY A 356 66.93 9.79 -24.09
CA GLY A 356 66.63 10.90 -23.17
C GLY A 356 65.16 11.30 -23.06
N THR A 357 64.51 10.84 -21.99
CA THR A 357 63.20 11.32 -21.54
C THR A 357 63.26 12.75 -21.00
N ASN A 358 62.24 13.54 -21.37
CA ASN A 358 61.53 14.50 -20.53
C ASN A 358 62.33 15.66 -19.90
N ASP A 359 62.18 16.85 -20.49
CA ASP A 359 61.47 18.02 -19.92
C ASP A 359 61.96 19.30 -20.65
N ASP A 360 61.14 20.33 -20.88
CA ASP A 360 59.83 20.62 -20.30
C ASP A 360 58.90 21.35 -21.30
N SER A 361 57.59 21.26 -21.06
CA SER A 361 56.65 22.23 -21.62
C SER A 361 56.75 23.53 -20.83
N ASP A 362 57.31 24.60 -21.41
CA ASP A 362 57.32 25.88 -20.72
C ASP A 362 57.07 27.05 -21.68
N ASN A 363 56.08 27.87 -21.34
CA ASN A 363 55.87 29.18 -21.95
C ASN A 363 55.68 30.27 -20.87
N HIS A 364 56.28 30.05 -19.69
CA HIS A 364 56.86 31.09 -18.83
C HIS A 364 57.99 30.44 -18.02
N HIS A 365 59.17 30.29 -18.62
CA HIS A 365 60.02 31.48 -18.68
C HIS A 365 60.76 31.76 -20.00
N ASP A 366 60.61 33.00 -20.46
CA ASP A 366 61.69 33.74 -21.09
C ASP A 366 62.81 34.02 -20.04
N LEU A 367 63.52 32.95 -19.65
CA LEU A 367 64.70 32.96 -18.78
C LEU A 367 65.75 31.97 -19.25
N ASP A 368 65.41 30.90 -20.00
CA ASP A 368 66.42 30.13 -20.72
C ASP A 368 66.75 30.76 -22.09
N THR A 369 65.76 31.29 -22.81
CA THR A 369 65.99 32.24 -23.92
C THR A 369 66.65 33.53 -23.44
N LEU A 370 66.32 33.98 -22.22
CA LEU A 370 66.97 35.12 -21.57
C LEU A 370 68.35 34.75 -20.98
N LEU A 371 68.63 33.50 -20.58
CA LEU A 371 69.97 33.01 -20.25
C LEU A 371 70.82 32.78 -21.50
N LYS A 372 70.23 32.41 -22.63
CA LYS A 372 70.87 32.40 -23.95
C LYS A 372 71.15 33.84 -24.41
N HIS A 373 70.26 34.80 -24.16
CA HIS A 373 70.53 36.23 -24.38
C HIS A 373 71.56 36.79 -23.39
N ILE A 374 71.51 36.47 -22.10
CA ILE A 374 72.51 36.85 -21.09
C ILE A 374 73.84 36.19 -21.41
N SER A 375 73.88 34.98 -21.95
CA SER A 375 75.11 34.31 -22.39
C SER A 375 75.66 34.95 -23.67
N LYS A 376 74.81 35.30 -24.65
CA LYS A 376 75.20 36.13 -25.79
C LYS A 376 75.70 37.51 -25.34
N LEU A 377 75.05 38.15 -24.36
CA LEU A 377 75.47 39.42 -23.76
C LEU A 377 76.75 39.26 -22.94
N LYS A 378 76.99 38.14 -22.27
CA LYS A 378 78.21 37.83 -21.51
C LYS A 378 79.38 37.51 -22.43
N VAL A 379 79.11 36.95 -23.61
CA VAL A 379 80.07 36.85 -24.73
C VAL A 379 80.32 38.23 -25.35
N LEU A 380 79.30 39.05 -25.59
CA LEU A 380 79.45 40.43 -26.08
C LEU A 380 80.17 41.34 -25.05
N ILE A 381 79.97 41.12 -23.75
CA ILE A 381 80.66 41.80 -22.65
C ILE A 381 82.11 41.31 -22.53
N ARG A 382 82.40 40.01 -22.74
CA ARG A 382 83.79 39.56 -22.93
C ARG A 382 84.43 40.27 -24.12
N VAL A 383 83.78 40.28 -25.28
CA VAL A 383 84.24 40.99 -26.49
C VAL A 383 84.35 42.51 -26.28
N ALA A 384 83.58 43.13 -25.38
CA ALA A 384 83.69 44.54 -25.03
C ALA A 384 84.78 44.83 -23.98
N ASN A 385 85.03 43.90 -23.05
CA ASN A 385 86.07 44.01 -22.03
C ASN A 385 87.46 43.66 -22.62
N ASP A 386 87.50 42.73 -23.58
CA ASP A 386 88.67 42.45 -24.43
C ASP A 386 88.99 43.63 -25.38
N ARG A 387 88.03 44.56 -25.60
CA ARG A 387 88.24 45.84 -26.30
C ARG A 387 88.76 46.96 -25.39
N PHE A 388 88.64 46.83 -24.07
CA PHE A 388 89.15 47.81 -23.11
C PHE A 388 90.21 47.19 -22.22
N GLY A 389 91.40 47.02 -22.81
CA GLY A 389 92.59 46.60 -22.10
C GLY A 389 92.98 47.56 -20.98
N LYS A 390 92.56 47.23 -19.76
CA LYS A 390 93.17 47.59 -18.47
C LYS A 390 93.15 49.08 -18.09
N SER A 391 92.47 49.39 -16.98
CA SER A 391 93.09 49.89 -15.73
C SER A 391 92.08 50.64 -14.86
N LEU A 392 91.99 50.28 -13.58
CA LEU A 392 92.49 51.17 -12.52
C LEU A 392 92.77 50.34 -11.26
N THR A 393 94.06 50.28 -10.94
CA THR A 393 94.66 49.60 -9.79
C THR A 393 94.92 50.60 -8.68
N ILE A 394 94.77 50.17 -7.41
CA ILE A 394 95.72 50.34 -6.29
C ILE A 394 96.53 51.66 -6.20
N GLU A 395 95.95 52.77 -6.65
CA GLU A 395 96.44 54.15 -6.46
C GLU A 395 95.42 54.89 -5.56
N ASP A 396 94.13 54.65 -5.77
CA ASP A 396 92.99 55.24 -5.03
C ASP A 396 92.81 54.68 -3.61
N VAL A 397 93.64 53.73 -3.16
CA VAL A 397 93.46 53.04 -1.87
C VAL A 397 94.33 53.62 -0.75
N LEU A 398 95.40 54.38 -1.05
CA LEU A 398 96.38 54.85 -0.05
C LEU A 398 96.90 56.28 -0.28
N ASN A 399 95.97 57.22 -0.48
CA ASN A 399 96.16 58.67 -0.29
C ASN A 399 94.78 59.31 -0.01
N ILE A 400 94.26 59.58 1.19
CA ILE A 400 94.71 59.55 2.60
C ILE A 400 96.20 59.34 2.86
N ASP A 401 97.01 60.39 2.92
CA ASP A 401 97.00 61.56 2.04
C ASP A 401 98.36 62.22 2.19
N ARG A 402 99.11 62.24 1.08
CA ARG A 402 100.33 63.04 0.86
C ARG A 402 101.59 62.62 1.61
N GLU A 403 102.69 63.15 1.07
CA GLU A 403 104.09 62.90 1.43
C GLU A 403 104.52 61.46 1.05
N ILE A 404 105.03 61.20 -0.15
CA ILE A 404 105.96 62.01 -0.97
C ILE A 404 105.41 62.10 -2.41
N SER A 405 104.71 63.15 -2.81
CA SER A 405 105.29 64.37 -3.41
C SER A 405 106.49 64.11 -4.32
N SER A 406 106.25 63.98 -5.63
CA SER A 406 107.25 63.79 -6.71
C SER A 406 108.14 62.54 -6.56
N GLY A 407 108.21 61.61 -7.52
CA GLY A 407 107.82 61.66 -8.92
C GLY A 407 108.93 61.02 -9.75
N ALA A 408 108.54 60.25 -10.78
CA ALA A 408 109.40 59.63 -11.78
C ALA A 408 110.28 58.41 -11.35
N ILE A 409 110.34 57.43 -12.27
CA ILE A 409 111.42 56.43 -12.49
C ILE A 409 111.48 55.17 -11.59
N ASN A 410 111.09 54.04 -12.21
CA ASN A 410 111.64 52.66 -12.14
C ASN A 410 112.00 51.96 -10.79
N GLY A 411 111.42 50.77 -10.54
CA GLY A 411 112.19 49.61 -10.03
C GLY A 411 111.67 48.78 -8.83
N SER A 412 111.50 47.45 -9.07
CA SER A 412 111.72 46.30 -8.15
C SER A 412 111.06 46.15 -6.76
N ASN A 413 110.26 45.07 -6.61
CA ASN A 413 110.19 44.05 -5.53
C ASN A 413 110.39 44.41 -4.03
N LEU A 414 109.33 44.25 -3.19
CA LEU A 414 109.22 43.44 -1.93
C LEU A 414 108.05 43.91 -1.01
N SER A 415 106.98 43.10 -0.78
CA SER A 415 106.06 43.20 0.41
C SER A 415 104.91 42.15 0.52
N SER A 416 105.00 40.98 -0.11
CA SER A 416 103.82 40.12 -0.44
C SER A 416 103.11 39.34 0.71
N GLU A 417 103.66 39.26 1.93
CA GLU A 417 103.19 38.25 2.92
C GLU A 417 102.27 38.78 4.03
N ASN A 418 102.62 39.87 4.73
CA ASN A 418 101.91 40.25 5.97
C ASN A 418 100.44 40.66 5.77
N ASN A 419 100.07 41.23 4.63
CA ASN A 419 98.69 41.65 4.36
C ASN A 419 97.74 40.48 4.04
N LYS A 420 98.25 39.31 3.64
CA LYS A 420 97.40 38.11 3.46
C LYS A 420 96.88 37.58 4.79
N ILE A 421 97.70 37.59 5.84
CA ILE A 421 97.37 37.03 7.16
C ILE A 421 96.20 37.78 7.82
N LEU A 422 96.17 39.11 7.68
CA LEU A 422 95.11 39.96 8.25
C LEU A 422 93.78 39.81 7.49
N HIS A 423 93.82 39.69 6.16
CA HIS A 423 92.61 39.50 5.35
C HIS A 423 91.99 38.11 5.50
N ILE A 424 92.80 37.06 5.77
CA ILE A 424 92.30 35.71 6.07
C ILE A 424 91.44 35.73 7.35
N LYS A 425 91.95 36.31 8.45
CA LYS A 425 91.18 36.40 9.71
C LYS A 425 89.89 37.20 9.59
N CYS A 426 89.88 38.27 8.78
CA CYS A 426 88.64 39.01 8.52
C CYS A 426 87.65 38.22 7.63
N HIS A 427 88.12 37.33 6.74
CA HIS A 427 87.23 36.42 6.01
C HIS A 427 86.69 35.30 6.90
N GLU A 428 87.50 34.71 7.79
CA GLU A 428 87.06 33.70 8.76
C GLU A 428 85.92 34.23 9.65
N GLU A 429 86.04 35.46 10.17
CA GLU A 429 84.98 36.04 11.01
C GLU A 429 83.73 36.46 10.20
N ILE A 430 83.89 36.88 8.94
CA ILE A 430 82.76 37.15 8.03
C ILE A 430 82.02 35.86 7.66
N ASP A 431 82.72 34.77 7.38
CA ASP A 431 82.10 33.49 7.02
C ASP A 431 81.46 32.81 8.23
N ARG A 432 82.02 33.00 9.43
CA ARG A 432 81.35 32.65 10.69
C ARG A 432 80.05 33.42 10.89
N LEU A 433 80.06 34.75 10.71
CA LEU A 433 78.86 35.58 10.82
C LEU A 433 77.82 35.24 9.74
N LYS A 434 78.24 34.92 8.50
CA LYS A 434 77.33 34.37 7.48
C LYS A 434 76.72 33.03 7.91
N GLY A 435 77.49 32.14 8.52
CA GLY A 435 76.99 30.85 9.03
C GLY A 435 75.92 31.02 10.13
N GLU A 436 76.06 32.01 11.01
CA GLU A 436 75.03 32.35 11.99
C GLU A 436 73.79 32.97 11.31
N LEU A 437 73.98 33.87 10.34
CA LEU A 437 72.90 34.49 9.56
C LEU A 437 72.11 33.46 8.73
N GLU A 438 72.79 32.49 8.12
CA GLU A 438 72.18 31.38 7.37
C GLU A 438 71.41 30.45 8.31
N ASN A 439 71.90 30.23 9.55
CA ASN A 439 71.16 29.48 10.57
C ASN A 439 69.92 30.24 11.08
N TYR A 440 69.97 31.57 11.23
CA TYR A 440 68.78 32.36 11.54
C TYR A 440 67.79 32.37 10.37
N ARG A 441 68.27 32.49 9.12
CA ARG A 441 67.46 32.35 7.90
C ARG A 441 66.81 30.98 7.82
N ASN A 442 67.54 29.89 8.09
CA ASN A 442 66.99 28.54 8.08
C ASN A 442 65.98 28.32 9.21
N LYS A 443 66.14 28.93 10.39
CA LYS A 443 65.11 28.94 11.44
C LYS A 443 63.85 29.72 11.03
N THR A 444 63.98 30.88 10.39
CA THR A 444 62.79 31.63 9.91
C THR A 444 62.11 30.94 8.73
N VAL A 445 62.86 30.32 7.81
CA VAL A 445 62.33 29.50 6.71
C VAL A 445 61.68 28.21 7.22
N ALA A 446 62.22 27.58 8.27
CA ALA A 446 61.56 26.44 8.93
C ALA A 446 60.25 26.87 9.62
N ALA A 447 60.22 28.02 10.30
CA ALA A 447 59.00 28.58 10.88
C ALA A 447 57.96 28.95 9.81
N PHE A 448 58.39 29.53 8.67
CA PHE A 448 57.52 29.80 7.53
C PHE A 448 57.02 28.53 6.85
N LYS A 449 57.85 27.48 6.70
CA LYS A 449 57.40 26.17 6.20
C LYS A 449 56.41 25.50 7.14
N ALA A 450 56.62 25.57 8.46
CA ALA A 450 55.68 25.05 9.46
C ALA A 450 54.32 25.79 9.43
N LYS A 451 54.31 27.09 9.10
CA LYS A 451 53.09 27.87 8.90
C LYS A 451 52.42 27.55 7.55
N ALA A 452 53.18 27.55 6.46
CA ALA A 452 52.69 27.25 5.12
C ALA A 452 52.16 25.81 4.94
N PHE A 453 52.71 24.83 5.67
CA PHE A 453 52.21 23.44 5.63
C PHE A 453 50.79 23.31 6.25
N LYS A 454 50.42 24.22 7.15
CA LYS A 454 49.09 24.28 7.76
C LYS A 454 48.07 24.94 6.83
N ASP A 455 48.50 25.96 6.08
CA ASP A 455 47.67 26.63 5.08
C ASP A 455 47.52 25.77 3.79
N THR A 456 48.55 25.01 3.39
CA THR A 456 48.46 24.16 2.18
C THR A 456 47.68 22.87 2.34
N SER A 457 47.45 22.35 3.55
CA SER A 457 46.49 21.23 3.72
C SER A 457 45.06 21.73 3.54
N SER A 458 44.73 22.89 4.10
CA SER A 458 43.40 23.48 4.00
C SER A 458 43.08 23.99 2.59
N THR A 459 44.04 24.51 1.82
CA THR A 459 43.78 24.84 0.40
C THR A 459 43.57 23.60 -0.47
N LYS A 460 44.32 22.51 -0.24
CA LYS A 460 44.12 21.26 -0.97
C LYS A 460 42.76 20.62 -0.66
N GLU A 461 42.35 20.61 0.61
CA GLU A 461 41.00 20.18 0.98
C GLU A 461 39.91 21.04 0.31
N ILE A 462 40.10 22.37 0.22
CA ILE A 462 39.16 23.26 -0.49
C ILE A 462 39.10 22.96 -2.00
N ASP A 463 40.23 22.68 -2.65
CA ASP A 463 40.26 22.39 -4.09
C ASP A 463 39.76 20.96 -4.41
N ASP A 464 40.01 19.98 -3.54
CA ASP A 464 39.38 18.65 -3.62
C ASP A 464 37.87 18.72 -3.41
N LEU A 465 37.39 19.56 -2.49
CA LEU A 465 35.96 19.83 -2.28
C LEU A 465 35.33 20.56 -3.48
N ARG A 466 36.04 21.49 -4.12
CA ARG A 466 35.59 22.15 -5.37
C ARG A 466 35.45 21.14 -6.50
N ASN A 467 36.46 20.31 -6.73
CA ASN A 467 36.41 19.24 -7.73
C ASN A 467 35.26 18.25 -7.47
N GLN A 468 34.98 17.92 -6.20
CA GLN A 468 33.81 17.10 -5.84
C GLN A 468 32.48 17.84 -6.10
N ILE A 469 32.38 19.14 -5.80
CA ILE A 469 31.20 19.95 -6.09
C ILE A 469 30.94 20.02 -7.61
N ASP A 470 31.97 20.18 -8.44
CA ASP A 470 31.79 20.27 -9.90
C ASP A 470 31.45 18.90 -10.52
N GLN A 471 32.02 17.79 -10.04
CA GLN A 471 31.57 16.44 -10.41
C GLN A 471 30.12 16.15 -9.95
N LEU A 472 29.68 16.69 -8.82
CA LEU A 472 28.30 16.57 -8.35
C LEU A 472 27.35 17.43 -9.19
N ARG A 473 27.76 18.62 -9.63
CA ARG A 473 27.01 19.47 -10.57
C ARG A 473 26.83 18.81 -11.93
N GLU A 474 27.89 18.22 -12.49
CA GLU A 474 27.81 17.49 -13.76
C GLU A 474 26.84 16.30 -13.66
N LYS A 475 26.89 15.54 -12.55
CA LYS A 475 25.94 14.46 -12.27
C LYS A 475 24.52 14.95 -12.05
N LEU A 476 24.33 16.14 -11.46
CA LEU A 476 23.01 16.77 -11.30
C LEU A 476 22.43 17.12 -12.68
N VAL A 477 23.20 17.79 -13.54
CA VAL A 477 22.79 18.17 -14.91
C VAL A 477 22.45 16.94 -15.75
N ASN A 478 23.29 15.89 -15.70
CA ASN A 478 23.01 14.63 -16.41
C ASN A 478 21.79 13.88 -15.85
N SER A 479 21.49 14.02 -14.56
CA SER A 479 20.27 13.44 -13.96
C SER A 479 19.02 14.25 -14.34
N GLN A 480 19.14 15.58 -14.43
CA GLN A 480 18.08 16.47 -14.87
C GLN A 480 17.74 16.27 -16.35
N SER A 481 18.73 16.11 -17.23
CA SER A 481 18.48 15.82 -18.65
C SER A 481 17.81 14.47 -18.86
N LEU A 482 18.17 13.45 -18.08
CA LEU A 482 17.52 12.14 -18.11
C LEU A 482 16.07 12.20 -17.60
N TYR A 483 15.84 12.92 -16.51
CA TYR A 483 14.49 13.13 -15.96
C TYR A 483 13.59 13.85 -16.96
N ASN A 484 14.05 14.97 -17.53
CA ASN A 484 13.31 15.72 -18.54
C ASN A 484 12.99 14.85 -19.77
N SER A 485 13.93 14.04 -20.24
CA SER A 485 13.71 13.13 -21.39
C SER A 485 12.67 12.04 -21.10
N GLU A 486 12.55 11.55 -19.86
CA GLU A 486 11.45 10.66 -19.50
C GLU A 486 10.14 11.44 -19.32
N THR A 487 10.15 12.65 -18.75
CA THR A 487 8.95 13.49 -18.64
C THR A 487 8.35 13.77 -20.01
N ASP A 488 9.16 14.17 -21.00
CA ASP A 488 8.73 14.37 -22.40
C ASP A 488 8.12 13.09 -23.00
N ARG A 489 8.71 11.92 -22.69
CA ARG A 489 8.23 10.62 -23.16
C ARG A 489 6.88 10.24 -22.54
N HIS A 490 6.65 10.58 -21.27
CA HIS A 490 5.36 10.36 -20.61
C HIS A 490 4.30 11.33 -21.14
N THR A 491 4.62 12.62 -21.34
CA THR A 491 3.72 13.62 -21.94
C THR A 491 3.23 13.17 -23.32
N GLN A 492 4.12 12.71 -24.20
CA GLN A 492 3.73 12.18 -25.52
C GLN A 492 2.86 10.91 -25.47
N VAL A 493 2.93 10.13 -24.38
CA VAL A 493 2.03 8.97 -24.19
C VAL A 493 0.66 9.44 -23.70
N VAL A 494 0.61 10.43 -22.81
CA VAL A 494 -0.64 11.06 -22.35
C VAL A 494 -1.39 11.70 -23.52
N GLU A 495 -0.74 12.53 -24.34
CA GLU A 495 -1.36 13.15 -25.53
C GLU A 495 -1.95 12.13 -26.51
N LYS A 496 -1.26 10.99 -26.71
CA LYS A 496 -1.77 9.89 -27.56
C LYS A 496 -2.97 9.19 -26.94
N LEU A 497 -2.98 9.00 -25.62
CA LEU A 497 -4.12 8.41 -24.91
C LEU A 497 -5.32 9.36 -24.90
N GLU A 498 -5.12 10.66 -24.72
CA GLU A 498 -6.17 11.69 -24.81
C GLU A 498 -6.76 11.78 -26.22
N SER A 499 -5.91 11.78 -27.26
CA SER A 499 -6.35 11.70 -28.65
C SER A 499 -7.17 10.43 -28.94
N CYS A 500 -6.74 9.28 -28.41
CA CYS A 500 -7.50 8.02 -28.53
C CYS A 500 -8.85 8.09 -27.78
N LEU A 501 -8.89 8.67 -26.58
CA LEU A 501 -10.12 8.84 -25.79
C LEU A 501 -11.11 9.80 -26.45
N THR A 502 -10.64 10.87 -27.10
CA THR A 502 -11.53 11.77 -27.86
C THR A 502 -12.09 11.08 -29.11
N ALA A 503 -11.29 10.29 -29.83
CA ALA A 503 -11.77 9.48 -30.96
C ALA A 503 -12.83 8.43 -30.56
N ILE A 504 -12.65 7.74 -29.42
CA ILE A 504 -13.64 6.78 -28.91
C ILE A 504 -14.93 7.48 -28.48
N ARG A 505 -14.84 8.65 -27.82
CA ARG A 505 -16.01 9.48 -27.46
C ARG A 505 -16.77 9.97 -28.70
N GLU A 506 -16.05 10.35 -29.75
CA GLU A 506 -16.63 10.75 -31.03
C GLU A 506 -17.39 9.60 -31.69
N GLN A 507 -16.79 8.41 -31.74
CA GLN A 507 -17.43 7.20 -32.27
C GLN A 507 -18.72 6.87 -31.51
N HIS A 508 -18.68 6.84 -30.18
CA HIS A 508 -19.89 6.58 -29.38
C HIS A 508 -20.97 7.64 -29.56
N ARG A 509 -20.61 8.92 -29.71
CA ARG A 509 -21.58 9.98 -30.04
C ARG A 509 -22.28 9.68 -31.36
N GLN A 510 -21.52 9.36 -32.41
CA GLN A 510 -22.06 9.01 -33.73
C GLN A 510 -22.94 7.75 -33.69
N GLU A 511 -22.56 6.72 -32.92
CA GLU A 511 -23.38 5.53 -32.69
C GLU A 511 -24.70 5.88 -31.99
N THR A 512 -24.68 6.74 -30.96
CA THR A 512 -25.92 7.18 -30.29
C THR A 512 -26.83 8.00 -31.20
N GLU A 513 -26.28 8.89 -32.04
CA GLU A 513 -27.06 9.67 -33.02
C GLU A 513 -27.68 8.78 -34.11
N GLN A 514 -26.97 7.74 -34.57
CA GLN A 514 -27.52 6.75 -35.50
C GLN A 514 -28.65 5.93 -34.86
N ILE A 515 -28.52 5.55 -33.59
CA ILE A 515 -29.59 4.85 -32.86
C ILE A 515 -30.80 5.78 -32.66
N LEU A 516 -30.59 7.04 -32.26
CA LEU A 516 -31.67 8.02 -32.06
C LEU A 516 -32.41 8.34 -33.36
N THR A 517 -31.70 8.54 -34.47
CA THR A 517 -32.32 8.79 -35.79
C THR A 517 -33.12 7.58 -36.26
N LYS A 518 -32.60 6.36 -36.09
CA LYS A 518 -33.35 5.13 -36.39
C LYS A 518 -34.61 5.01 -35.54
N LYS A 519 -34.54 5.24 -34.23
CA LYS A 519 -35.72 5.16 -33.34
C LYS A 519 -36.74 6.26 -33.60
N ARG A 520 -36.31 7.45 -34.02
CA ARG A 520 -37.22 8.50 -34.50
C ARG A 520 -37.93 8.10 -35.80
N GLY A 521 -37.25 7.38 -36.69
CA GLY A 521 -37.87 6.78 -37.87
C GLY A 521 -38.95 5.76 -37.53
N GLU A 522 -38.62 4.76 -36.70
CA GLU A 522 -39.57 3.74 -36.22
C GLU A 522 -40.80 4.35 -35.51
N LEU A 523 -40.61 5.43 -34.74
CA LEU A 523 -41.69 6.14 -34.05
C LEU A 523 -42.61 6.87 -35.04
N ASN A 524 -42.06 7.57 -36.04
CA ASN A 524 -42.85 8.22 -37.09
C ASN A 524 -43.65 7.21 -37.93
N GLU A 525 -43.11 6.01 -38.18
CA GLU A 525 -43.82 4.94 -38.88
C GLU A 525 -45.00 4.41 -38.06
N LEU A 526 -44.81 4.21 -36.74
CA LEU A 526 -45.87 3.83 -35.81
C LEU A 526 -46.97 4.90 -35.70
N GLU A 527 -46.61 6.18 -35.63
CA GLU A 527 -47.58 7.28 -35.63
C GLU A 527 -48.41 7.32 -36.92
N CYS A 528 -47.76 7.14 -38.08
CA CYS A 528 -48.42 7.08 -39.39
C CYS A 528 -49.38 5.89 -39.51
N GLU A 529 -49.02 4.71 -39.00
CA GLU A 529 -49.91 3.56 -39.00
C GLU A 529 -51.08 3.72 -38.00
N LEU A 530 -50.83 4.34 -36.85
CA LEU A 530 -51.87 4.66 -35.87
C LEU A 530 -52.86 5.70 -36.44
N GLU A 531 -52.38 6.68 -37.22
CA GLU A 531 -53.23 7.64 -37.92
C GLU A 531 -54.08 6.96 -39.02
N LYS A 532 -53.51 6.05 -39.83
CA LYS A 532 -54.28 5.22 -40.77
C LYS A 532 -55.35 4.36 -40.05
N GLN A 533 -55.05 3.81 -38.88
CA GLN A 533 -56.01 3.06 -38.08
C GLN A 533 -57.14 3.96 -37.54
N ARG A 534 -56.83 5.19 -37.12
CA ARG A 534 -57.83 6.21 -36.76
C ARG A 534 -58.72 6.57 -37.95
N GLU A 535 -58.16 6.80 -39.14
CA GLU A 535 -58.97 7.05 -40.34
C GLU A 535 -59.86 5.85 -40.69
N ARG A 536 -59.35 4.63 -40.58
CA ARG A 536 -60.11 3.40 -40.88
C ARG A 536 -61.27 3.19 -39.91
N THR A 537 -61.07 3.44 -38.61
CA THR A 537 -62.14 3.34 -37.61
C THR A 537 -63.18 4.46 -37.78
N VAL A 538 -62.77 5.70 -38.08
CA VAL A 538 -63.69 6.80 -38.40
C VAL A 538 -64.50 6.51 -39.67
N ARG A 539 -63.90 5.94 -40.72
CA ARG A 539 -64.65 5.52 -41.93
C ARG A 539 -65.67 4.43 -41.63
N LEU A 540 -65.30 3.43 -40.83
CA LEU A 540 -66.18 2.33 -40.45
C LEU A 540 -67.34 2.80 -39.55
N LEU A 541 -67.09 3.73 -38.63
CA LEU A 541 -68.15 4.40 -37.85
C LEU A 541 -69.11 5.15 -38.76
N ASN A 542 -68.61 5.99 -39.68
CA ASN A 542 -69.46 6.69 -40.65
C ASN A 542 -70.29 5.74 -41.55
N GLU A 543 -69.77 4.55 -41.86
CA GLU A 543 -70.51 3.51 -42.58
C GLU A 543 -71.63 2.90 -41.71
N LYS A 544 -71.33 2.58 -40.44
CA LYS A 544 -72.32 2.08 -39.47
C LYS A 544 -73.39 3.11 -39.14
N ASP A 545 -73.05 4.39 -39.04
CA ASP A 545 -74.02 5.46 -38.83
C ASP A 545 -74.98 5.60 -40.04
N ARG A 546 -74.48 5.42 -41.26
CA ARG A 546 -75.33 5.35 -42.47
C ARG A 546 -76.23 4.12 -42.49
N GLU A 547 -75.75 2.95 -42.06
CA GLU A 547 -76.59 1.76 -41.89
C GLU A 547 -77.67 1.98 -40.81
N LEU A 548 -77.33 2.63 -39.69
CA LEU A 548 -78.31 2.99 -38.65
C LEU A 548 -79.34 4.01 -39.17
N GLU A 549 -78.94 4.96 -40.01
CA GLU A 549 -79.87 5.86 -40.69
C GLU A 549 -80.80 5.15 -41.67
N THR A 550 -80.31 4.18 -42.47
CA THR A 550 -81.17 3.44 -43.40
C THR A 550 -82.11 2.50 -42.66
N LEU A 551 -81.65 1.84 -41.59
CA LEU A 551 -82.49 1.01 -40.72
C LEU A 551 -83.55 1.85 -40.00
N ARG A 552 -83.21 3.05 -39.48
CA ARG A 552 -84.20 3.99 -38.92
C ARG A 552 -85.24 4.39 -39.96
N LYS A 553 -84.81 4.77 -41.17
CA LYS A 553 -85.72 5.09 -42.29
C LYS A 553 -86.58 3.90 -42.74
N GLN A 554 -86.16 2.65 -42.52
CA GLN A 554 -86.99 1.47 -42.75
C GLN A 554 -88.01 1.23 -41.64
N ILE A 555 -87.63 1.47 -40.38
CA ILE A 555 -88.51 1.39 -39.21
C ILE A 555 -89.59 2.48 -39.28
N ASP A 556 -89.22 3.73 -39.60
CA ASP A 556 -90.15 4.87 -39.73
C ASP A 556 -91.14 4.72 -40.91
N ASN A 557 -90.87 3.83 -41.87
CA ASN A 557 -91.71 3.60 -43.07
C ASN A 557 -92.70 2.43 -42.92
N SER A 558 -92.86 1.83 -41.73
CA SER A 558 -93.80 0.74 -41.48
C SER A 558 -95.11 1.22 -40.83
N PRO A 559 -96.27 1.20 -41.51
CA PRO A 559 -97.52 1.67 -40.95
C PRO A 559 -98.27 0.59 -40.15
N ILE A 560 -98.52 0.89 -38.86
CA ILE A 560 -99.69 0.44 -38.07
C ILE A 560 -99.78 -1.07 -37.75
N ILE A 561 -99.73 -1.40 -36.46
CA ILE A 561 -100.89 -1.95 -35.71
C ILE A 561 -100.78 -1.50 -34.24
N ASP A 562 -101.92 -1.10 -33.70
CA ASP A 562 -102.11 -0.51 -32.37
C ASP A 562 -102.93 -1.46 -31.48
N LYS A 563 -102.72 -1.37 -30.15
CA LYS A 563 -103.54 -1.84 -29.00
C LYS A 563 -102.98 -2.90 -28.04
N GLN A 564 -103.06 -2.52 -26.75
CA GLN A 564 -103.38 -3.33 -25.56
C GLN A 564 -102.31 -4.35 -25.08
N VAL A 565 -102.10 -4.61 -23.78
CA VAL A 565 -102.77 -4.13 -22.55
C VAL A 565 -101.78 -4.03 -21.36
N SER A 566 -102.26 -3.51 -20.23
CA SER A 566 -101.56 -3.18 -18.98
C SER A 566 -100.95 -4.35 -18.17
N HIS A 567 -100.29 -3.96 -17.06
CA HIS A 567 -99.85 -4.71 -15.86
C HIS A 567 -98.36 -5.10 -15.82
N THR A 568 -97.47 -4.52 -14.99
CA THR A 568 -97.37 -4.29 -13.51
C THR A 568 -96.86 -5.48 -12.70
N SER A 569 -96.01 -5.18 -11.68
CA SER A 569 -95.21 -6.05 -10.76
C SER A 569 -93.89 -6.56 -11.36
N SER A 570 -92.68 -6.30 -10.82
CA SER A 570 -92.17 -6.24 -9.42
C SER A 570 -92.07 -7.59 -8.73
N ILE A 571 -91.05 -7.74 -7.86
CA ILE A 571 -90.46 -8.96 -7.20
C ILE A 571 -89.14 -9.32 -7.91
N SER A 572 -87.92 -9.06 -7.41
CA SER A 572 -87.30 -9.17 -6.07
C SER A 572 -86.86 -10.59 -5.68
N ASP A 573 -85.65 -10.69 -5.12
CA ASP A 573 -85.02 -11.89 -4.54
C ASP A 573 -84.60 -12.98 -5.58
N LEU A 574 -83.45 -13.66 -5.51
CA LEU A 574 -82.52 -13.96 -4.41
C LEU A 574 -81.03 -13.90 -4.84
N LYS A 575 -80.21 -13.36 -3.93
CA LYS A 575 -78.91 -13.85 -3.39
C LYS A 575 -78.01 -14.87 -4.14
N GLU A 576 -76.70 -14.56 -4.08
CA GLU A 576 -75.55 -15.36 -3.57
C GLU A 576 -75.55 -16.88 -3.88
N THR A 577 -74.49 -17.52 -4.41
CA THR A 577 -73.08 -17.50 -3.96
C THR A 577 -72.07 -18.04 -4.99
N ASN A 578 -70.83 -17.54 -4.89
CA ASN A 578 -69.50 -18.18 -5.04
C ASN A 578 -69.28 -19.53 -5.78
N GLU A 579 -68.21 -19.45 -6.60
CA GLU A 579 -67.14 -20.43 -6.91
C GLU A 579 -67.32 -21.56 -7.94
N PRO A 580 -66.28 -21.83 -8.77
CA PRO A 580 -66.33 -22.81 -9.84
C PRO A 580 -65.55 -24.10 -9.51
N THR A 581 -66.16 -25.27 -9.77
CA THR A 581 -65.41 -26.54 -9.78
C THR A 581 -65.80 -27.45 -10.95
N THR A 582 -64.82 -27.61 -11.84
CA THR A 582 -64.61 -28.67 -12.83
C THR A 582 -65.46 -29.95 -12.69
N ILE A 583 -66.26 -30.24 -13.73
CA ILE A 583 -66.50 -31.61 -14.20
C ILE A 583 -66.28 -31.62 -15.73
N MET A 584 -65.55 -32.62 -16.20
CA MET A 584 -65.19 -32.83 -17.61
C MET A 584 -66.10 -33.91 -18.23
N THR A 585 -66.21 -33.89 -19.57
CA THR A 585 -66.49 -35.05 -20.44
C THR A 585 -67.96 -35.35 -20.83
N GLU A 586 -68.23 -35.10 -22.12
CA GLU A 586 -69.04 -35.84 -23.12
C GLU A 586 -70.40 -36.49 -22.78
N LEU A 587 -71.41 -36.20 -23.63
CA LEU A 587 -72.55 -37.08 -23.94
C LEU A 587 -72.98 -36.95 -25.42
N PHE A 588 -72.89 -38.08 -26.16
CA PHE A 588 -73.48 -38.33 -27.49
C PHE A 588 -75.03 -38.48 -27.40
N PRO A 589 -75.83 -38.30 -28.49
CA PRO A 589 -76.09 -39.34 -29.53
C PRO A 589 -76.15 -38.77 -30.99
N GLN A 590 -75.72 -39.45 -32.08
CA GLN A 590 -76.11 -40.73 -32.74
C GLN A 590 -77.27 -40.66 -33.77
N HIS A 591 -77.20 -41.57 -34.76
CA HIS A 591 -78.15 -41.90 -35.86
C HIS A 591 -78.10 -40.99 -37.12
N LEU A 592 -78.18 -41.49 -38.36
CA LEU A 592 -78.29 -42.87 -38.87
C LEU A 592 -77.69 -43.00 -40.29
N SER A 593 -77.21 -44.18 -40.67
CA SER A 593 -76.83 -44.53 -42.06
C SER A 593 -77.93 -45.37 -42.74
N THR A 594 -78.09 -45.28 -44.08
CA THR A 594 -78.18 -46.42 -45.05
C THR A 594 -78.79 -46.07 -46.42
N SER A 595 -78.00 -46.31 -47.48
CA SER A 595 -78.33 -47.11 -48.70
C SER A 595 -79.32 -46.69 -49.82
N THR A 596 -78.99 -47.20 -51.01
CA THR A 596 -79.77 -47.48 -52.26
C THR A 596 -80.14 -46.37 -53.27
N ASN A 597 -79.47 -46.47 -54.43
CA ASN A 597 -79.90 -46.24 -55.83
C ASN A 597 -81.25 -45.56 -56.15
N GLY A 598 -81.20 -44.55 -57.04
CA GLY A 598 -82.10 -44.49 -58.21
C GLY A 598 -82.74 -43.13 -58.54
N GLY A 599 -82.33 -42.52 -59.66
CA GLY A 599 -83.09 -41.48 -60.35
C GLY A 599 -82.68 -40.03 -60.06
N PRO A 600 -82.84 -39.09 -61.03
CA PRO A 600 -82.29 -37.74 -60.96
C PRO A 600 -83.22 -36.74 -60.26
N ILE A 601 -82.68 -35.90 -59.38
CA ILE A 601 -83.41 -34.79 -58.74
C ILE A 601 -82.54 -33.53 -58.75
N SER A 602 -83.15 -32.39 -59.11
CA SER A 602 -82.53 -31.06 -59.24
C SER A 602 -82.53 -30.29 -57.89
N PRO A 603 -81.86 -29.13 -57.75
CA PRO A 603 -81.00 -28.90 -56.58
C PRO A 603 -81.65 -28.18 -55.39
N LEU A 604 -81.56 -28.78 -54.20
CA LEU A 604 -81.40 -28.04 -52.94
C LEU A 604 -79.93 -28.12 -52.50
N ASN A 605 -79.14 -27.08 -52.78
CA ASN A 605 -77.71 -27.05 -52.43
C ASN A 605 -77.19 -25.65 -52.05
N SER A 606 -78.08 -24.73 -51.66
CA SER A 606 -77.69 -23.38 -51.17
C SER A 606 -77.17 -23.42 -49.74
N ASP A 607 -77.89 -24.09 -48.85
CA ASP A 607 -77.74 -23.89 -47.41
C ASP A 607 -76.50 -24.61 -46.86
N TYR A 608 -76.17 -25.77 -47.43
CA TYR A 608 -74.95 -26.51 -47.08
C TYR A 608 -73.68 -25.77 -47.51
N ASN A 609 -73.72 -25.09 -48.66
CA ASN A 609 -72.59 -24.32 -49.18
C ASN A 609 -72.38 -23.03 -48.39
N TYR A 610 -73.47 -22.41 -47.91
CA TYR A 610 -73.41 -21.26 -47.00
C TYR A 610 -72.80 -21.61 -45.65
N LEU A 611 -73.18 -22.75 -45.06
CA LEU A 611 -72.66 -23.24 -43.77
C LEU A 611 -71.17 -23.62 -43.82
N VAL A 612 -70.71 -24.27 -44.90
CA VAL A 612 -69.29 -24.58 -45.09
C VAL A 612 -68.47 -23.29 -45.26
N TYR A 613 -68.92 -22.36 -46.11
CA TYR A 613 -68.27 -21.05 -46.28
C TYR A 613 -68.22 -20.25 -44.97
N PHE A 614 -69.27 -20.29 -44.14
CA PHE A 614 -69.29 -19.60 -42.85
C PHE A 614 -68.30 -20.20 -41.85
N ASN A 615 -68.22 -21.54 -41.76
CA ASN A 615 -67.25 -22.23 -40.90
C ASN A 615 -65.80 -22.00 -41.36
N GLU A 616 -65.53 -22.07 -42.66
CA GLU A 616 -64.19 -21.80 -43.22
C GLU A 616 -63.77 -20.34 -42.96
N LYS A 617 -64.71 -19.40 -43.10
CA LYS A 617 -64.50 -18.00 -42.75
C LYS A 617 -64.32 -17.77 -41.24
N GLN A 618 -65.02 -18.51 -40.38
CA GLN A 618 -64.79 -18.48 -38.92
C GLN A 618 -63.40 -19.02 -38.56
N GLN A 619 -62.96 -20.14 -39.15
CA GLN A 619 -61.63 -20.69 -38.89
C GLN A 619 -60.51 -19.74 -39.31
N LEU A 620 -60.64 -19.06 -40.45
CA LEU A 620 -59.70 -18.02 -40.86
C LEU A 620 -59.70 -16.83 -39.87
N LEU A 621 -60.87 -16.39 -39.41
CA LEU A 621 -60.99 -15.31 -38.42
C LEU A 621 -60.41 -15.71 -37.05
N GLU A 622 -60.57 -16.97 -36.65
CA GLU A 622 -59.99 -17.51 -35.41
C GLU A 622 -58.47 -17.66 -35.51
N GLN A 623 -57.95 -18.05 -36.68
CA GLN A 623 -56.52 -18.10 -36.94
C GLN A 623 -55.92 -16.68 -36.89
N GLU A 624 -56.54 -15.69 -37.54
CA GLU A 624 -56.14 -14.28 -37.50
C GLU A 624 -56.26 -13.69 -36.07
N LEU A 625 -57.31 -14.03 -35.33
CA LEU A 625 -57.41 -13.68 -33.90
C LEU A 625 -56.33 -14.38 -33.06
N SER A 626 -55.85 -15.56 -33.43
CA SER A 626 -54.78 -16.26 -32.72
C SER A 626 -53.42 -15.60 -32.96
N THR A 627 -53.13 -15.15 -34.18
CA THR A 627 -51.89 -14.42 -34.52
C THR A 627 -51.89 -13.04 -33.87
N LEU A 628 -52.99 -12.28 -33.98
CA LEU A 628 -53.14 -10.99 -33.29
C LEU A 628 -53.04 -11.12 -31.77
N LYS A 629 -53.55 -12.20 -31.17
CA LYS A 629 -53.37 -12.51 -29.73
C LYS A 629 -51.94 -12.96 -29.38
N LYS A 630 -51.12 -13.40 -30.34
CA LYS A 630 -49.70 -13.75 -30.13
C LYS A 630 -48.86 -12.49 -30.23
N GLU A 631 -49.02 -11.71 -31.29
CA GLU A 631 -48.39 -10.40 -31.49
C GLU A 631 -48.70 -9.46 -30.31
N ARG A 632 -49.96 -9.36 -29.88
CA ARG A 632 -50.32 -8.60 -28.67
C ARG A 632 -49.57 -9.09 -27.43
N ARG A 633 -49.35 -10.40 -27.26
CA ARG A 633 -48.59 -10.93 -26.11
C ARG A 633 -47.11 -10.58 -26.18
N GLU A 634 -46.54 -10.46 -27.38
CA GLU A 634 -45.17 -10.02 -27.64
C GLU A 634 -45.02 -8.48 -27.46
N PHE A 635 -46.05 -7.71 -27.82
CA PHE A 635 -46.13 -6.29 -27.43
C PHE A 635 -46.32 -6.11 -25.91
N ASP A 636 -47.18 -6.90 -25.27
CA ASP A 636 -47.40 -6.88 -23.82
C ASP A 636 -46.15 -7.36 -23.04
N SER A 637 -45.21 -8.11 -23.64
CA SER A 637 -43.91 -8.44 -23.02
C SER A 637 -42.88 -7.33 -23.24
N THR A 638 -42.74 -6.79 -24.45
CA THR A 638 -41.81 -5.69 -24.73
C THR A 638 -42.18 -4.41 -23.97
N ILE A 639 -43.47 -4.11 -23.78
CA ILE A 639 -43.95 -3.02 -22.90
C ILE A 639 -43.50 -3.25 -21.45
N ARG A 640 -43.57 -4.49 -20.94
CA ARG A 640 -43.12 -4.81 -19.57
C ARG A 640 -41.60 -4.70 -19.42
N GLU A 641 -40.83 -5.12 -20.41
CA GLU A 641 -39.37 -4.93 -20.44
C GLU A 641 -38.98 -3.44 -20.48
N LEU A 642 -39.70 -2.63 -21.27
CA LEU A 642 -39.50 -1.17 -21.31
C LEU A 642 -39.89 -0.51 -19.98
N GLN A 643 -41.02 -0.89 -19.38
CA GLN A 643 -41.41 -0.41 -18.05
C GLN A 643 -40.37 -0.78 -16.99
N GLN A 644 -39.78 -1.97 -17.06
CA GLN A 644 -38.69 -2.38 -16.17
C GLN A 644 -37.44 -1.50 -16.37
N LYS A 645 -37.05 -1.20 -17.62
CA LYS A 645 -35.94 -0.27 -17.92
C LYS A 645 -36.19 1.14 -17.41
N TYR A 646 -37.37 1.70 -17.65
CA TYR A 646 -37.74 3.02 -17.10
C TYR A 646 -37.75 3.04 -15.56
N SER A 647 -38.23 1.98 -14.91
CA SER A 647 -38.19 1.88 -13.45
C SER A 647 -36.75 1.82 -12.91
N TYR A 648 -35.83 1.19 -13.65
CA TYR A 648 -34.42 1.16 -13.34
C TYR A 648 -33.77 2.54 -13.50
N GLU A 649 -34.00 3.22 -14.63
CA GLU A 649 -33.49 4.58 -14.86
C GLU A 649 -34.01 5.59 -13.83
N ILE A 650 -35.29 5.52 -13.47
CA ILE A 650 -35.86 6.33 -12.38
C ILE A 650 -35.16 6.03 -11.05
N SER A 651 -34.87 4.75 -10.74
CA SER A 651 -34.14 4.41 -9.51
C SER A 651 -32.70 4.94 -9.50
N GLN A 652 -32.01 4.95 -10.65
CA GLN A 652 -30.66 5.52 -10.78
C GLN A 652 -30.67 7.05 -10.65
N LEU A 653 -31.63 7.73 -11.28
CA LEU A 653 -31.83 9.16 -11.12
C LEU A 653 -32.22 9.53 -9.68
N GLN A 654 -32.98 8.68 -8.98
CA GLN A 654 -33.32 8.91 -7.58
C GLN A 654 -32.09 8.78 -6.67
N ILE A 655 -31.24 7.76 -6.87
CA ILE A 655 -29.96 7.63 -6.16
C ILE A 655 -29.04 8.83 -6.43
N SER A 656 -28.94 9.29 -7.68
CA SER A 656 -28.13 10.45 -8.05
C SER A 656 -28.65 11.77 -7.44
N ASN A 657 -29.97 11.95 -7.34
CA ASN A 657 -30.55 13.09 -6.63
C ASN A 657 -30.32 13.01 -5.12
N GLU A 658 -30.39 11.81 -4.53
CA GLU A 658 -30.15 11.58 -3.10
C GLU A 658 -28.69 11.94 -2.76
N GLN A 659 -27.72 11.49 -3.57
CA GLN A 659 -26.31 11.92 -3.49
C GLN A 659 -26.14 13.44 -3.61
N LEU A 660 -26.76 14.08 -4.61
CA LEU A 660 -26.69 15.55 -4.75
C LEU A 660 -27.32 16.29 -3.56
N THR A 661 -28.33 15.72 -2.90
CA THR A 661 -28.89 16.30 -1.66
C THR A 661 -27.96 16.12 -0.46
N GLU A 662 -27.30 14.96 -0.33
CA GLU A 662 -26.26 14.73 0.69
C GLU A 662 -25.08 15.70 0.51
N ASP A 663 -24.60 15.88 -0.72
CA ASP A 663 -23.53 16.84 -1.06
C ASP A 663 -23.93 18.28 -0.70
N LEU A 664 -25.17 18.69 -0.98
CA LEU A 664 -25.69 20.01 -0.60
C LEU A 664 -25.83 20.19 0.92
N GLU A 665 -26.12 19.13 1.68
CA GLU A 665 -26.10 19.16 3.15
C GLU A 665 -24.66 19.21 3.69
N HIS A 666 -23.72 18.46 3.10
CA HIS A 666 -22.30 18.52 3.43
C HIS A 666 -21.68 19.90 3.17
N ILE A 667 -22.05 20.55 2.07
CA ILE A 667 -21.64 21.93 1.76
C ILE A 667 -22.22 22.90 2.81
N LYS A 668 -23.51 22.79 3.17
CA LYS A 668 -24.11 23.62 4.24
C LYS A 668 -23.43 23.42 5.60
N LEU A 669 -23.18 22.17 5.99
CA LEU A 669 -22.51 21.82 7.24
C LEU A 669 -21.07 22.33 7.28
N SER A 670 -20.33 22.27 6.16
CA SER A 670 -18.96 22.79 6.09
C SER A 670 -18.91 24.32 6.12
N THR A 671 -19.81 25.02 5.42
CA THR A 671 -19.94 26.49 5.56
C THR A 671 -20.26 26.89 7.00
N GLN A 672 -21.19 26.20 7.66
CA GLN A 672 -21.54 26.45 9.05
C GLN A 672 -20.38 26.11 10.02
N ARG A 673 -19.53 25.12 9.70
CA ARG A 673 -18.30 24.82 10.47
C ARG A 673 -17.26 25.94 10.32
N ASN A 674 -17.11 26.50 9.12
CA ASN A 674 -16.14 27.56 8.82
C ASN A 674 -16.54 28.93 9.41
N GLU A 675 -17.84 29.27 9.43
CA GLU A 675 -18.37 30.43 10.17
C GLU A 675 -18.14 30.34 11.68
N ASN A 676 -18.15 29.12 12.23
CA ASN A 676 -17.87 28.89 13.65
C ASN A 676 -16.36 28.97 13.96
N LEU A 677 -15.50 28.42 13.10
CA LEU A 677 -14.04 28.45 13.28
C LEU A 677 -13.48 29.89 13.31
N THR A 678 -13.97 30.77 12.44
CA THR A 678 -13.52 32.17 12.36
C THR A 678 -13.91 33.03 13.58
N LYS A 679 -14.90 32.62 14.38
CA LYS A 679 -15.26 33.27 15.66
C LYS A 679 -14.51 32.74 16.87
N ASN A 680 -13.81 31.60 16.76
CA ASN A 680 -13.40 30.84 17.95
C ASN A 680 -12.01 31.14 18.51
N GLU A 681 -11.09 31.77 17.76
CA GLU A 681 -9.74 32.06 18.27
C GLU A 681 -9.74 32.94 19.53
N HIS A 682 -10.67 33.89 19.64
CA HIS A 682 -10.81 34.76 20.83
C HIS A 682 -11.69 34.15 21.94
N ASN A 683 -12.45 33.09 21.64
CA ASN A 683 -13.39 32.46 22.59
C ASN A 683 -12.78 31.29 23.36
N ILE A 684 -11.75 30.63 22.81
CA ILE A 684 -11.15 29.42 23.38
C ILE A 684 -10.62 29.64 24.80
N ASP A 685 -9.95 30.76 25.09
CA ASP A 685 -9.40 31.01 26.44
C ASP A 685 -10.48 31.43 27.44
N TYR A 686 -11.55 32.09 26.99
CA TYR A 686 -12.73 32.32 27.82
C TYR A 686 -13.43 30.99 28.17
N ILE A 687 -13.62 30.11 27.18
CA ILE A 687 -14.22 28.78 27.36
C ILE A 687 -13.36 27.92 28.30
N LYS A 688 -12.03 27.89 28.13
CA LYS A 688 -11.11 27.17 29.05
C LYS A 688 -11.32 27.63 30.50
N ASN A 689 -11.38 28.95 30.75
CA ASN A 689 -11.57 29.49 32.09
C ASN A 689 -12.96 29.14 32.68
N VAL A 690 -14.04 29.27 31.90
CA VAL A 690 -15.39 28.88 32.35
C VAL A 690 -15.48 27.39 32.61
N PHE A 691 -14.86 26.55 31.79
CA PHE A 691 -14.84 25.09 31.96
C PHE A 691 -14.00 24.65 33.18
N TYR A 692 -12.86 25.31 33.40
CA TYR A 692 -12.02 25.10 34.59
C TYR A 692 -12.77 25.47 35.88
N HIS A 693 -13.46 26.61 35.90
CA HIS A 693 -14.31 27.00 37.04
C HIS A 693 -15.54 26.10 37.20
N TYR A 694 -16.13 25.59 36.11
CA TYR A 694 -17.21 24.59 36.17
C TYR A 694 -16.73 23.29 36.83
N LEU A 695 -15.54 22.80 36.52
CA LEU A 695 -14.99 21.57 37.13
C LEU A 695 -14.68 21.76 38.63
N LEU A 696 -14.12 22.91 39.02
CA LEU A 696 -13.73 23.18 40.41
C LEU A 696 -14.89 23.57 41.35
N SER A 697 -16.00 24.08 40.81
CA SER A 697 -17.12 24.56 41.64
C SER A 697 -17.99 23.40 42.15
N ASN A 698 -18.14 23.26 43.46
CA ASN A 698 -19.04 22.26 44.05
C ASN A 698 -20.50 22.72 44.16
N ASP A 699 -20.78 24.00 43.89
CA ASP A 699 -22.13 24.57 43.89
C ASP A 699 -22.87 24.27 42.57
N THR A 700 -24.05 23.66 42.67
CA THR A 700 -24.90 23.30 41.54
C THR A 700 -25.50 24.52 40.83
N GLN A 701 -25.72 25.63 41.52
CA GLN A 701 -26.22 26.87 40.90
C GLN A 701 -25.11 27.53 40.06
N VAL A 702 -23.90 27.61 40.59
CA VAL A 702 -22.72 28.11 39.85
C VAL A 702 -22.45 27.23 38.63
N LYS A 703 -22.47 25.90 38.80
CA LYS A 703 -22.39 24.96 37.66
C LYS A 703 -23.47 25.21 36.62
N HIS A 704 -24.74 25.39 37.00
CA HIS A 704 -25.82 25.64 36.04
C HIS A 704 -25.67 26.97 35.30
N THR A 705 -25.19 28.03 35.96
CA THR A 705 -24.94 29.33 35.30
C THR A 705 -23.74 29.29 34.35
N MET A 706 -22.65 28.60 34.73
CA MET A 706 -21.49 28.38 33.86
C MET A 706 -21.82 27.45 32.70
N ALA A 707 -22.62 26.41 32.93
CA ALA A 707 -23.19 25.58 31.86
C ALA A 707 -24.01 26.45 30.90
N ASN A 708 -24.95 27.28 31.38
CA ASN A 708 -25.75 28.16 30.52
C ASN A 708 -24.89 29.16 29.70
N ALA A 709 -23.77 29.65 30.27
CA ALA A 709 -22.80 30.46 29.53
C ALA A 709 -22.13 29.67 28.40
N LEU A 710 -21.61 28.46 28.69
CA LEU A 710 -21.06 27.54 27.69
C LEU A 710 -22.10 27.17 26.62
N MET A 711 -23.35 26.89 27.02
CA MET A 711 -24.48 26.55 26.14
C MET A 711 -24.88 27.69 25.19
N THR A 712 -24.53 28.93 25.55
CA THR A 712 -24.81 30.13 24.74
C THR A 712 -23.66 30.43 23.78
N ILE A 713 -22.42 30.31 24.25
CA ILE A 713 -21.20 30.62 23.48
C ILE A 713 -20.92 29.54 22.41
N LEU A 714 -21.19 28.27 22.71
CA LEU A 714 -21.06 27.16 21.77
C LEU A 714 -22.34 26.93 20.92
N HIS A 715 -23.31 27.85 20.98
CA HIS A 715 -24.52 27.87 20.14
C HIS A 715 -25.32 26.55 20.01
N PHE A 716 -25.32 25.70 21.05
CA PHE A 716 -26.04 24.42 21.05
C PHE A 716 -27.52 24.54 20.64
N SER A 717 -27.98 23.52 19.92
CA SER A 717 -29.34 23.35 19.43
C SER A 717 -30.36 23.28 20.57
N SER A 718 -31.60 23.68 20.28
CA SER A 718 -32.71 23.57 21.25
C SER A 718 -32.96 22.12 21.71
N LYS A 719 -32.68 21.14 20.85
CA LYS A 719 -32.74 19.70 21.20
C LYS A 719 -31.61 19.26 22.15
N GLU A 720 -30.45 19.92 22.11
CA GLU A 720 -29.29 19.60 22.95
C GLU A 720 -29.39 20.26 24.32
N LYS A 721 -29.86 21.51 24.36
CA LYS A 721 -30.25 22.21 25.60
C LYS A 721 -31.24 21.37 26.42
N ALA A 722 -32.29 20.87 25.76
CA ALA A 722 -33.26 19.96 26.38
C ALA A 722 -32.65 18.62 26.86
N LYS A 723 -31.58 18.10 26.23
CA LYS A 723 -30.90 16.88 26.72
C LYS A 723 -30.11 17.14 28.00
N ILE A 724 -29.45 18.29 28.11
CA ILE A 724 -28.60 18.63 29.25
C ILE A 724 -29.44 19.04 30.47
N GLU A 725 -30.50 19.82 30.30
CA GLU A 725 -31.44 20.16 31.39
C GLU A 725 -32.16 18.94 31.99
N ASN A 726 -32.36 17.87 31.19
CA ASN A 726 -32.98 16.62 31.66
C ASN A 726 -32.01 15.67 32.40
N GLN A 727 -30.70 15.95 32.44
CA GLN A 727 -29.74 15.15 33.19
C GLN A 727 -29.59 15.64 34.64
N LYS A 728 -30.46 15.16 35.54
CA LYS A 728 -30.17 15.22 36.98
C LYS A 728 -28.96 14.34 37.32
N PRO A 729 -28.02 14.80 38.18
CA PRO A 729 -26.80 14.05 38.48
C PRO A 729 -27.07 12.88 39.43
N ASN A 730 -26.95 11.65 38.94
CA ASN A 730 -26.84 10.47 39.79
C ASN A 730 -25.38 10.30 40.26
N ASN A 731 -25.15 10.53 41.55
CA ASN A 731 -23.85 10.31 42.20
C ASN A 731 -23.51 8.82 42.29
N SER A 732 -22.65 8.31 41.41
CA SER A 732 -21.85 7.10 41.66
C SER A 732 -20.63 6.98 40.72
N LEU A 733 -19.65 7.88 40.87
CA LEU A 733 -18.35 7.78 40.19
C LEU A 733 -17.22 8.02 41.21
N ALA A 734 -16.97 7.00 42.04
CA ALA A 734 -15.91 7.00 43.03
C ALA A 734 -15.38 5.57 43.29
N THR A 735 -14.84 4.92 42.26
CA THR A 735 -13.76 3.92 42.34
C THR A 735 -13.17 3.73 40.94
N GLY A 736 -11.85 3.66 40.82
CA GLY A 736 -11.19 3.26 39.58
C GLY A 736 -11.56 1.81 39.26
N GLY A 737 -11.96 1.55 38.02
CA GLY A 737 -12.32 0.23 37.51
C GLY A 737 -12.07 0.16 36.01
N GLU A 738 -11.66 -1.02 35.55
CA GLU A 738 -11.29 -1.34 34.17
C GLU A 738 -12.38 -0.96 33.14
N PRO A 739 -12.02 -0.72 31.87
CA PRO A 739 -12.99 -0.37 30.82
C PRO A 739 -14.10 -1.43 30.73
N LYS A 740 -15.35 -1.00 30.90
CA LYS A 740 -16.53 -1.89 30.90
C LYS A 740 -16.78 -2.46 29.50
N PHE A 741 -16.29 -3.68 29.30
CA PHE A 741 -16.37 -4.42 28.05
C PHE A 741 -17.80 -4.67 27.55
N ASN A 742 -17.92 -4.85 26.24
CA ASN A 742 -19.13 -5.37 25.61
C ASN A 742 -19.47 -6.75 26.20
N LYS A 743 -20.73 -6.91 26.61
CA LYS A 743 -21.30 -8.16 27.13
C LYS A 743 -22.57 -8.47 26.37
N TRP A 744 -22.70 -9.69 25.86
CA TRP A 744 -23.86 -10.12 25.07
C TRP A 744 -24.91 -10.84 25.92
N LYS A 745 -26.17 -10.84 25.45
CA LYS A 745 -27.21 -11.73 25.96
C LYS A 745 -26.76 -13.16 25.70
N GLN A 746 -26.98 -14.06 26.66
CA GLN A 746 -26.66 -15.49 26.48
C GLN A 746 -27.71 -16.22 25.65
N ASP A 747 -28.95 -15.73 25.63
CA ASP A 747 -29.99 -16.22 24.73
C ASP A 747 -29.86 -15.58 23.36
N ALA A 748 -29.65 -16.41 22.34
CA ALA A 748 -29.63 -16.01 20.94
C ALA A 748 -31.02 -15.95 20.33
N ILE A 749 -31.14 -15.11 19.30
CA ILE A 749 -32.28 -15.04 18.39
C ILE A 749 -31.88 -15.77 17.10
N THR A 750 -32.65 -16.78 16.68
CA THR A 750 -32.43 -17.43 15.38
C THR A 750 -32.87 -16.48 14.26
N MET A 751 -31.91 -16.08 13.41
CA MET A 751 -32.15 -15.12 12.31
C MET A 751 -32.44 -15.80 10.97
N ALA A 752 -31.85 -16.97 10.74
CA ALA A 752 -32.00 -17.76 9.51
C ALA A 752 -31.89 -19.27 9.82
N GLY A 753 -32.57 -20.10 9.02
CA GLY A 753 -32.66 -21.54 9.26
C GLY A 753 -33.49 -21.90 10.50
N GLY A 754 -33.16 -23.04 11.12
CA GLY A 754 -33.86 -23.54 12.31
C GLY A 754 -35.20 -24.23 12.05
N ASN A 755 -35.60 -24.40 10.79
CA ASN A 755 -36.81 -25.14 10.36
C ASN A 755 -36.45 -26.55 9.85
N GLU A 756 -35.64 -27.29 10.61
CA GLU A 756 -34.99 -28.55 10.21
C GLU A 756 -33.99 -28.40 9.04
N GLN A 757 -33.22 -29.46 8.77
CA GLN A 757 -32.32 -29.51 7.60
C GLN A 757 -33.11 -29.60 6.30
N GLY A 758 -32.68 -28.89 5.26
CA GLY A 758 -33.26 -29.07 3.94
C GLY A 758 -32.91 -27.99 2.92
N GLN A 759 -33.49 -28.13 1.73
CA GLN A 759 -33.22 -27.32 0.55
C GLN A 759 -34.24 -26.20 0.32
N GLN A 760 -35.27 -26.06 1.16
CA GLN A 760 -36.23 -24.97 1.04
C GLN A 760 -35.55 -23.60 1.32
N LEU A 761 -36.17 -22.51 0.88
CA LEU A 761 -35.61 -21.16 1.03
C LEU A 761 -35.65 -20.62 2.47
N ASN A 762 -36.40 -21.27 3.36
CA ASN A 762 -36.44 -21.03 4.80
C ASN A 762 -35.62 -22.06 5.61
N GLN A 763 -34.88 -22.94 4.93
CA GLN A 763 -34.03 -23.98 5.50
C GLN A 763 -32.58 -23.76 5.11
N LEU A 764 -31.66 -24.25 5.94
CA LEU A 764 -30.22 -24.29 5.69
C LEU A 764 -29.74 -25.74 5.92
N HIS A 765 -28.55 -26.08 5.44
CA HIS A 765 -27.91 -27.36 5.68
C HIS A 765 -26.40 -27.15 5.87
N GLY A 766 -25.99 -26.92 7.12
CA GLY A 766 -24.61 -26.62 7.47
C GLY A 766 -24.15 -25.23 6.98
N PRO A 767 -24.71 -24.12 7.51
CA PRO A 767 -24.20 -22.78 7.23
C PRO A 767 -22.74 -22.67 7.68
N HIS A 768 -21.87 -22.15 6.81
CA HIS A 768 -20.42 -22.10 7.04
C HIS A 768 -19.92 -20.66 7.20
N GLY A 769 -19.47 -20.01 6.13
CA GLY A 769 -19.13 -18.58 6.11
C GLY A 769 -20.36 -17.67 6.14
N ILE A 770 -20.20 -16.50 6.76
CA ILE A 770 -21.23 -15.48 6.91
C ILE A 770 -20.63 -14.10 6.63
N PHE A 771 -21.29 -13.33 5.79
CA PHE A 771 -21.01 -11.90 5.61
C PHE A 771 -22.25 -11.07 5.95
N ILE A 772 -22.07 -9.91 6.58
CA ILE A 772 -23.15 -8.97 6.92
C ILE A 772 -22.82 -7.62 6.30
N ASP A 773 -23.73 -7.11 5.47
CA ASP A 773 -23.62 -5.79 4.86
C ASP A 773 -24.14 -4.69 5.81
N ARG A 774 -23.72 -3.43 5.60
CA ARG A 774 -24.17 -2.25 6.38
C ARG A 774 -25.69 -2.09 6.39
N LYS A 775 -26.39 -2.58 5.35
CA LYS A 775 -27.87 -2.61 5.28
C LYS A 775 -28.50 -3.72 6.14
N LYS A 776 -27.71 -4.44 6.95
CA LYS A 776 -28.06 -5.63 7.73
C LYS A 776 -28.65 -6.77 6.90
N ASN A 777 -28.24 -6.86 5.64
CA ASN A 777 -28.47 -8.05 4.81
C ASN A 777 -27.39 -9.08 5.16
N ILE A 778 -27.84 -10.31 5.39
CA ILE A 778 -27.00 -11.42 5.80
C ILE A 778 -26.77 -12.31 4.59
N PHE A 779 -25.53 -12.64 4.29
CA PHE A 779 -25.16 -13.52 3.19
C PHE A 779 -24.53 -14.78 3.78
N ILE A 780 -25.06 -15.95 3.44
CA ILE A 780 -24.73 -17.22 4.09
C ILE A 780 -24.25 -18.23 3.04
N ALA A 781 -23.09 -18.85 3.27
CA ALA A 781 -22.65 -20.03 2.53
C ALA A 781 -23.37 -21.27 3.06
N ASP A 782 -24.34 -21.78 2.30
CA ASP A 782 -25.14 -22.95 2.64
C ASP A 782 -24.45 -24.19 2.05
N PHE A 783 -23.42 -24.66 2.76
CA PHE A 783 -22.36 -25.56 2.28
C PHE A 783 -22.91 -26.83 1.59
N ASN A 784 -23.78 -27.58 2.26
CA ASN A 784 -24.29 -28.85 1.75
C ASN A 784 -25.38 -28.69 0.68
N ASN A 785 -26.03 -27.52 0.61
CA ASN A 785 -27.00 -27.19 -0.43
C ASN A 785 -26.35 -26.50 -1.66
N HIS A 786 -25.04 -26.27 -1.62
CA HIS A 786 -24.22 -25.74 -2.71
C HIS A 786 -24.74 -24.40 -3.28
N ARG A 787 -25.06 -23.47 -2.38
CA ARG A 787 -25.65 -22.17 -2.71
C ARG A 787 -25.24 -21.08 -1.73
N ILE A 788 -25.33 -19.84 -2.17
CA ILE A 788 -25.25 -18.64 -1.33
C ILE A 788 -26.64 -18.02 -1.23
N ILE A 789 -27.09 -17.76 0.00
CA ILE A 789 -28.39 -17.16 0.30
C ILE A 789 -28.23 -15.74 0.84
N GLU A 790 -29.00 -14.80 0.29
CA GLU A 790 -29.36 -13.52 0.89
C GLU A 790 -30.48 -13.73 1.91
N TRP A 791 -30.30 -13.23 3.12
CA TRP A 791 -31.36 -13.10 4.12
C TRP A 791 -31.47 -11.63 4.52
N LYS A 792 -32.55 -10.98 4.07
CA LYS A 792 -32.83 -9.59 4.44
C LYS A 792 -33.25 -9.49 5.89
N ASN A 793 -32.95 -8.36 6.52
CA ASN A 793 -33.34 -8.11 7.91
C ASN A 793 -34.86 -8.35 8.12
N ASN A 794 -35.21 -9.14 9.13
CA ASN A 794 -36.58 -9.60 9.45
C ASN A 794 -37.29 -10.46 8.37
N ALA A 795 -36.63 -10.92 7.30
CA ALA A 795 -37.23 -11.87 6.37
C ALA A 795 -37.36 -13.27 6.99
N LYS A 796 -38.43 -14.00 6.66
CA LYS A 796 -38.62 -15.42 7.07
C LYS A 796 -38.06 -16.44 6.07
N VAL A 797 -37.67 -15.97 4.89
CA VAL A 797 -37.30 -16.76 3.72
C VAL A 797 -36.13 -16.07 3.04
N GLY A 798 -35.07 -16.80 2.74
CA GLY A 798 -33.91 -16.31 2.01
C GLY A 798 -34.12 -16.30 0.49
N LYS A 799 -33.24 -15.62 -0.21
CA LYS A 799 -33.17 -15.56 -1.68
C LYS A 799 -31.83 -16.14 -2.14
N ILE A 800 -31.83 -17.05 -3.11
CA ILE A 800 -30.58 -17.56 -3.70
C ILE A 800 -29.96 -16.43 -4.55
N ILE A 801 -28.66 -16.17 -4.37
CA ILE A 801 -27.89 -15.22 -5.18
C ILE A 801 -26.92 -15.94 -6.11
N ALA A 802 -26.26 -16.98 -5.61
CA ALA A 802 -25.27 -17.75 -6.33
C ALA A 802 -25.44 -19.26 -6.07
N GLY A 803 -25.11 -20.09 -7.06
CA GLY A 803 -25.38 -21.52 -7.03
C GLY A 803 -26.88 -21.84 -7.01
N GLY A 804 -27.25 -22.98 -6.41
CA GLY A 804 -28.64 -23.46 -6.35
C GLY A 804 -29.11 -24.26 -7.57
N ASN A 805 -28.37 -24.25 -8.69
CA ASN A 805 -28.62 -25.07 -9.88
C ASN A 805 -28.12 -26.53 -9.73
N GLY A 806 -28.11 -27.06 -8.50
CA GLY A 806 -27.52 -28.36 -8.14
C GLY A 806 -25.98 -28.36 -8.10
N GLN A 807 -25.42 -29.45 -7.55
CA GLN A 807 -23.96 -29.64 -7.50
C GLN A 807 -23.34 -29.70 -8.90
N GLY A 808 -22.15 -29.11 -9.05
CA GLY A 808 -21.36 -29.23 -10.27
C GLY A 808 -20.29 -28.14 -10.41
N ASN A 809 -19.57 -28.18 -11.52
CA ASN A 809 -18.43 -27.32 -11.82
C ASN A 809 -18.72 -26.24 -12.90
N ARG A 810 -19.96 -26.13 -13.38
CA ARG A 810 -20.37 -25.08 -14.31
C ARG A 810 -20.27 -23.70 -13.65
N MET A 811 -20.31 -22.63 -14.46
CA MET A 811 -20.18 -21.25 -13.96
C MET A 811 -21.37 -20.81 -13.09
N ASP A 812 -22.54 -21.40 -13.33
CA ASP A 812 -23.78 -21.19 -12.59
C ASP A 812 -23.97 -22.16 -11.40
N GLN A 813 -23.04 -23.09 -11.20
CA GLN A 813 -23.08 -24.11 -10.15
C GLN A 813 -21.92 -23.90 -9.17
N LEU A 814 -22.16 -24.26 -7.91
CA LEU A 814 -21.14 -24.32 -6.85
C LEU A 814 -21.04 -25.76 -6.36
N TYR A 815 -19.95 -26.09 -5.68
CA TYR A 815 -19.78 -27.38 -5.02
C TYR A 815 -19.06 -27.21 -3.67
N TYR A 816 -19.85 -27.33 -2.60
CA TYR A 816 -19.45 -27.09 -1.22
C TYR A 816 -18.78 -25.72 -0.98
N PRO A 817 -19.50 -24.60 -1.21
CA PRO A 817 -18.99 -23.27 -0.91
C PRO A 817 -18.78 -23.11 0.59
N THR A 818 -17.58 -22.70 1.00
CA THR A 818 -17.17 -22.64 2.41
C THR A 818 -17.26 -21.24 2.97
N ASP A 819 -16.81 -20.25 2.22
CA ASP A 819 -16.74 -18.86 2.67
C ASP A 819 -17.04 -17.86 1.55
N LEU A 820 -17.43 -16.64 1.95
CA LEU A 820 -17.75 -15.57 1.03
C LEU A 820 -17.37 -14.20 1.60
N ILE A 821 -17.04 -13.28 0.70
CA ILE A 821 -16.84 -11.86 1.02
C ILE A 821 -17.53 -11.00 -0.05
N ILE A 822 -17.92 -9.77 0.32
CA ILE A 822 -18.46 -8.80 -0.64
C ILE A 822 -17.43 -7.71 -0.87
N ASP A 823 -17.07 -7.52 -2.13
CA ASP A 823 -16.34 -6.35 -2.59
C ASP A 823 -17.31 -5.17 -2.69
N GLN A 824 -17.18 -4.26 -1.73
CA GLN A 824 -18.00 -3.04 -1.64
C GLN A 824 -17.73 -2.08 -2.81
N GLN A 825 -16.53 -2.09 -3.42
CA GLN A 825 -16.20 -1.19 -4.53
C GLN A 825 -16.93 -1.62 -5.81
N ASN A 826 -16.87 -2.91 -6.16
CA ASN A 826 -17.48 -3.44 -7.38
C ASN A 826 -18.88 -4.05 -7.17
N HIS A 827 -19.42 -4.01 -5.94
CA HIS A 827 -20.69 -4.64 -5.55
C HIS A 827 -20.75 -6.13 -5.95
N SER A 828 -19.62 -6.83 -5.82
CA SER A 828 -19.46 -8.21 -6.28
C SER A 828 -19.28 -9.18 -5.12
N ILE A 829 -19.77 -10.41 -5.26
CA ILE A 829 -19.62 -11.45 -4.24
C ILE A 829 -18.49 -12.38 -4.65
N ILE A 830 -17.49 -12.56 -3.80
CA ILE A 830 -16.37 -13.48 -4.02
C ILE A 830 -16.58 -14.70 -3.14
N ILE A 831 -16.52 -15.89 -3.73
CA ILE A 831 -16.93 -17.17 -3.12
C ILE A 831 -15.78 -18.18 -3.21
N ALA A 832 -15.46 -18.85 -2.11
CA ALA A 832 -14.57 -20.01 -2.09
C ALA A 832 -15.36 -21.27 -2.46
N ASP A 833 -15.15 -21.76 -3.69
CA ASP A 833 -15.83 -22.92 -4.26
C ASP A 833 -14.92 -24.16 -4.11
N THR A 834 -14.93 -24.69 -2.87
CA THR A 834 -13.92 -25.59 -2.29
C THR A 834 -13.59 -26.81 -3.16
N GLU A 835 -14.59 -27.62 -3.51
CA GLU A 835 -14.36 -28.88 -4.22
C GLU A 835 -14.16 -28.69 -5.73
N ASN A 836 -14.65 -27.58 -6.28
CA ASN A 836 -14.29 -27.12 -7.62
C ASN A 836 -12.89 -26.46 -7.68
N LYS A 837 -12.23 -26.30 -6.52
CA LYS A 837 -10.88 -25.74 -6.36
C LYS A 837 -10.68 -24.37 -7.00
N ARG A 838 -11.64 -23.47 -6.82
CA ARG A 838 -11.63 -22.16 -7.46
C ARG A 838 -12.20 -21.08 -6.55
N VAL A 839 -11.74 -19.85 -6.77
CA VAL A 839 -12.38 -18.65 -6.21
C VAL A 839 -13.15 -17.97 -7.33
N VAL A 840 -14.45 -17.76 -7.14
CA VAL A 840 -15.37 -17.22 -8.15
C VAL A 840 -15.86 -15.85 -7.71
N GLN A 841 -15.79 -14.86 -8.60
CA GLN A 841 -16.47 -13.58 -8.48
C GLN A 841 -17.83 -13.67 -9.17
N TRP A 842 -18.87 -13.23 -8.48
CA TRP A 842 -20.26 -13.26 -8.94
C TRP A 842 -20.80 -11.83 -9.01
N VAL A 843 -21.06 -11.35 -10.23
CA VAL A 843 -21.54 -10.00 -10.52
C VAL A 843 -22.91 -10.11 -11.20
N ASN A 844 -23.98 -10.20 -10.40
CA ASN A 844 -25.35 -10.43 -10.86
C ASN A 844 -25.49 -11.69 -11.76
N GLN A 845 -25.39 -11.51 -13.08
CA GLN A 845 -25.46 -12.57 -14.10
C GLN A 845 -24.10 -12.92 -14.71
N ASN A 846 -23.08 -12.07 -14.54
CA ASN A 846 -21.73 -12.32 -15.04
C ASN A 846 -20.91 -13.01 -13.95
N GLN A 847 -20.52 -14.26 -14.19
CA GLN A 847 -19.64 -15.03 -13.31
C GLN A 847 -18.21 -15.03 -13.89
N GLN A 848 -17.21 -14.80 -13.05
CA GLN A 848 -15.81 -14.85 -13.44
C GLN A 848 -15.02 -15.71 -12.44
N ILE A 849 -14.19 -16.63 -12.93
CA ILE A 849 -13.22 -17.32 -12.08
C ILE A 849 -12.06 -16.35 -11.85
N LEU A 850 -11.76 -16.04 -10.59
CA LEU A 850 -10.59 -15.24 -10.22
C LEU A 850 -9.36 -16.14 -10.16
N ILE A 851 -9.40 -17.18 -9.32
CA ILE A 851 -8.25 -18.05 -9.04
C ILE A 851 -8.64 -19.50 -9.34
N HIS A 852 -7.81 -20.20 -10.10
CA HIS A 852 -8.00 -21.60 -10.47
C HIS A 852 -7.07 -22.55 -9.68
N ASN A 853 -7.48 -23.81 -9.54
CA ASN A 853 -6.66 -24.89 -8.96
C ASN A 853 -6.14 -24.58 -7.54
N ILE A 854 -6.98 -23.98 -6.72
CA ILE A 854 -6.73 -23.69 -5.30
C ILE A 854 -7.77 -24.39 -4.42
N ASP A 855 -7.31 -25.30 -3.57
CA ASP A 855 -8.12 -25.92 -2.52
C ASP A 855 -8.38 -24.88 -1.39
N CYS A 856 -9.25 -23.92 -1.66
CA CYS A 856 -9.57 -22.76 -0.81
C CYS A 856 -10.64 -23.06 0.25
N VAL A 857 -10.53 -22.46 1.45
CA VAL A 857 -11.59 -22.52 2.48
C VAL A 857 -11.97 -21.14 2.99
N GLY A 858 -11.02 -20.40 3.58
CA GLY A 858 -11.27 -19.07 4.13
C GLY A 858 -10.89 -17.97 3.14
N LEU A 859 -11.68 -16.91 3.10
CA LEU A 859 -11.44 -15.70 2.32
C LEU A 859 -11.36 -14.47 3.24
N ALA A 860 -10.42 -13.58 2.95
CA ALA A 860 -10.39 -12.25 3.54
C ALA A 860 -9.88 -11.25 2.51
N MET A 861 -10.28 -9.98 2.63
CA MET A 861 -9.80 -8.91 1.77
C MET A 861 -9.49 -7.68 2.61
N ASP A 862 -8.38 -7.02 2.31
CA ASP A 862 -8.01 -5.77 2.97
C ASP A 862 -8.57 -4.53 2.26
N LYS A 863 -8.49 -3.38 2.95
CA LYS A 863 -8.93 -2.07 2.43
C LYS A 863 -8.16 -1.58 1.19
N HIS A 864 -7.08 -2.28 0.79
CA HIS A 864 -6.26 -1.94 -0.38
C HIS A 864 -6.56 -2.85 -1.59
N GLY A 865 -7.54 -3.74 -1.49
CA GLY A 865 -7.91 -4.64 -2.58
C GLY A 865 -6.97 -5.84 -2.76
N PHE A 866 -6.29 -6.28 -1.70
CA PHE A 866 -5.63 -7.58 -1.72
C PHE A 866 -6.55 -8.69 -1.21
N LEU A 867 -6.70 -9.75 -2.02
CA LEU A 867 -7.46 -10.94 -1.69
C LEU A 867 -6.53 -11.97 -1.03
N TYR A 868 -6.89 -12.41 0.17
CA TYR A 868 -6.22 -13.45 0.94
C TYR A 868 -7.07 -14.71 0.89
N VAL A 869 -6.43 -15.86 0.67
CA VAL A 869 -7.09 -17.17 0.55
C VAL A 869 -6.32 -18.20 1.35
N SER A 870 -7.00 -18.92 2.26
CA SER A 870 -6.39 -20.07 2.93
C SER A 870 -6.47 -21.32 2.05
N ASN A 871 -5.33 -22.01 1.87
CA ASN A 871 -5.28 -23.31 1.22
C ASN A 871 -5.11 -24.41 2.27
N TRP A 872 -6.17 -25.20 2.46
CA TRP A 872 -6.21 -26.20 3.53
C TRP A 872 -5.31 -27.42 3.25
N LYS A 873 -5.17 -27.83 1.98
CA LYS A 873 -4.34 -29.00 1.62
C LYS A 873 -2.84 -28.68 1.62
N LYS A 874 -2.46 -27.44 1.30
CA LYS A 874 -1.06 -26.98 1.33
C LYS A 874 -0.62 -26.38 2.67
N ASN A 875 -1.55 -26.14 3.60
CA ASN A 875 -1.28 -25.52 4.91
C ASN A 875 -0.61 -24.15 4.77
N GLU A 876 -1.17 -23.29 3.93
CA GLU A 876 -0.65 -21.96 3.64
C GLU A 876 -1.79 -20.95 3.46
N VAL A 877 -1.49 -19.67 3.68
CA VAL A 877 -2.35 -18.55 3.26
C VAL A 877 -1.58 -17.77 2.21
N ARG A 878 -2.23 -17.52 1.07
CA ARG A 878 -1.68 -16.75 -0.05
C ARG A 878 -2.46 -15.46 -0.26
N ARG A 879 -1.77 -14.46 -0.80
CA ARG A 879 -2.31 -13.14 -1.14
C ARG A 879 -2.15 -12.84 -2.63
N TRP A 880 -3.20 -12.33 -3.24
CA TRP A 880 -3.24 -11.76 -4.59
C TRP A 880 -3.65 -10.30 -4.53
N LYS A 881 -3.27 -9.53 -5.54
CA LYS A 881 -3.78 -8.18 -5.78
C LYS A 881 -4.94 -8.25 -6.77
N MET A 882 -5.99 -7.46 -6.55
CA MET A 882 -7.10 -7.32 -7.49
C MET A 882 -6.58 -7.04 -8.92
N GLY A 883 -7.00 -7.88 -9.87
CA GLY A 883 -6.60 -7.80 -11.29
C GLY A 883 -5.35 -8.63 -11.68
N GLU A 884 -4.54 -9.08 -10.73
CA GLU A 884 -3.27 -9.80 -10.98
C GLU A 884 -3.36 -11.31 -10.63
N TYR A 885 -4.51 -11.93 -10.91
CA TYR A 885 -4.82 -13.29 -10.46
C TYR A 885 -4.12 -14.43 -11.21
N ASN A 886 -3.50 -14.16 -12.35
CA ASN A 886 -2.78 -15.16 -13.15
C ASN A 886 -1.44 -15.59 -12.53
N ASN A 887 -0.97 -14.88 -11.50
CA ASN A 887 0.26 -15.22 -10.77
C ASN A 887 -0.03 -16.22 -9.64
N GLU A 888 0.97 -17.00 -9.21
CA GLU A 888 0.79 -18.05 -8.19
C GLU A 888 0.41 -17.54 -6.77
N GLY A 889 0.38 -16.23 -6.55
CA GLY A 889 0.09 -15.60 -5.26
C GLY A 889 1.28 -15.64 -4.29
N ILE A 890 1.37 -14.63 -3.44
CA ILE A 890 2.46 -14.51 -2.45
C ILE A 890 2.04 -15.25 -1.18
N ILE A 891 2.86 -16.19 -0.69
CA ILE A 891 2.63 -16.85 0.60
C ILE A 891 2.86 -15.82 1.73
N VAL A 892 1.88 -15.66 2.61
CA VAL A 892 1.90 -14.71 3.75
C VAL A 892 1.80 -15.38 5.12
N ALA A 893 1.36 -16.64 5.19
CA ALA A 893 1.40 -17.46 6.39
C ALA A 893 1.55 -18.95 6.03
N GLY A 894 2.22 -19.73 6.88
CA GLY A 894 2.47 -21.16 6.65
C GLY A 894 3.40 -21.44 5.45
N GLY A 895 3.09 -22.47 4.67
CA GLY A 895 3.85 -22.86 3.46
C GLY A 895 5.10 -23.70 3.70
N ASN A 896 5.52 -23.93 4.95
CA ASN A 896 6.67 -24.76 5.31
C ASN A 896 6.30 -26.22 5.64
N GLY A 897 5.24 -26.73 4.99
CA GLY A 897 4.67 -28.04 5.27
C GLY A 897 3.68 -28.08 6.44
N GLN A 898 3.07 -29.24 6.65
CA GLN A 898 2.16 -29.50 7.76
C GLN A 898 2.96 -29.71 9.06
N GLY A 899 2.57 -29.02 10.14
CA GLY A 899 3.20 -29.19 11.44
C GLY A 899 2.79 -28.12 12.46
N ASP A 900 3.42 -28.16 13.63
CA ASP A 900 3.12 -27.34 14.82
C ASP A 900 4.16 -26.22 15.07
N GLN A 901 5.17 -26.08 14.22
CA GLN A 901 6.15 -24.98 14.31
C GLN A 901 5.49 -23.62 14.05
N LEU A 902 6.15 -22.52 14.45
CA LEU A 902 5.61 -21.15 14.31
C LEU A 902 5.52 -20.67 12.84
N ASN A 903 6.26 -21.30 11.93
CA ASN A 903 6.22 -21.10 10.49
C ASN A 903 5.34 -22.14 9.74
N GLN A 904 4.66 -23.03 10.48
CA GLN A 904 3.83 -24.11 9.94
C GLN A 904 2.36 -23.96 10.36
N LEU A 905 1.48 -24.57 9.59
CA LEU A 905 0.03 -24.64 9.81
C LEU A 905 -0.44 -26.08 9.65
N ASN A 906 -1.63 -26.39 10.16
CA ASN A 906 -2.23 -27.72 10.09
C ASN A 906 -3.75 -27.59 9.94
N PHE A 907 -4.18 -27.55 8.67
CA PHE A 907 -5.54 -27.26 8.22
C PHE A 907 -6.03 -25.87 8.71
N PRO A 908 -5.76 -24.78 7.96
CA PRO A 908 -6.28 -23.45 8.26
C PRO A 908 -7.68 -23.17 7.65
N PRO A 909 -8.81 -23.36 8.37
CA PRO A 909 -10.15 -23.20 7.80
C PRO A 909 -10.54 -21.74 7.58
N TYR A 910 -10.09 -20.83 8.46
CA TYR A 910 -10.54 -19.43 8.47
C TYR A 910 -9.38 -18.46 8.66
N ILE A 911 -9.57 -17.27 8.09
CA ILE A 911 -8.60 -16.18 8.12
C ILE A 911 -9.29 -14.85 8.38
N PHE A 912 -8.56 -13.94 9.03
CA PHE A 912 -8.95 -12.55 9.21
C PHE A 912 -7.73 -11.66 8.97
N VAL A 913 -7.92 -10.47 8.41
CA VAL A 913 -6.83 -9.53 8.11
C VAL A 913 -7.12 -8.19 8.78
N ASP A 914 -6.18 -7.71 9.60
CA ASP A 914 -6.30 -6.40 10.24
C ASP A 914 -5.90 -5.24 9.30
N GLU A 915 -6.21 -4.01 9.71
CA GLU A 915 -5.88 -2.80 8.94
C GLU A 915 -4.37 -2.61 8.67
N HIS A 916 -3.51 -3.30 9.43
CA HIS A 916 -2.05 -3.28 9.27
C HIS A 916 -1.54 -4.44 8.38
N GLN A 917 -2.45 -5.12 7.67
CA GLN A 917 -2.16 -6.31 6.83
C GLN A 917 -1.58 -7.49 7.63
N SER A 918 -1.87 -7.57 8.93
CA SER A 918 -1.55 -8.75 9.72
C SER A 918 -2.61 -9.83 9.50
N VAL A 919 -2.18 -11.04 9.21
CA VAL A 919 -3.06 -12.19 8.97
C VAL A 919 -3.22 -12.99 10.25
N TYR A 920 -4.46 -13.14 10.70
CA TYR A 920 -4.87 -14.04 11.77
C TYR A 920 -5.40 -15.32 11.12
N VAL A 921 -4.89 -16.47 11.56
CA VAL A 921 -5.27 -17.78 11.01
C VAL A 921 -5.68 -18.69 12.17
N SER A 922 -6.88 -19.26 12.08
CA SER A 922 -7.27 -20.39 12.93
C SER A 922 -6.52 -21.63 12.45
N ASP A 923 -5.80 -22.31 13.33
CA ASP A 923 -4.99 -23.49 13.02
C ASP A 923 -5.67 -24.71 13.64
N LEU A 924 -6.54 -25.37 12.86
CA LEU A 924 -7.59 -26.26 13.34
C LEU A 924 -7.01 -27.42 14.16
N PHE A 925 -6.13 -28.21 13.57
CA PHE A 925 -5.61 -29.43 14.19
C PHE A 925 -4.48 -29.18 15.20
N ASN A 926 -3.88 -27.99 15.19
CA ASN A 926 -2.94 -27.56 16.23
C ASN A 926 -3.62 -26.80 17.37
N HIS A 927 -4.96 -26.63 17.32
CA HIS A 927 -5.79 -26.07 18.38
C HIS A 927 -5.32 -24.69 18.90
N ARG A 928 -4.99 -23.81 17.96
CA ARG A 928 -4.46 -22.47 18.23
C ARG A 928 -4.94 -21.45 17.20
N VAL A 929 -4.77 -20.17 17.52
CA VAL A 929 -4.87 -19.08 16.55
C VAL A 929 -3.52 -18.37 16.51
N MET A 930 -3.01 -18.15 15.30
CA MET A 930 -1.71 -17.52 15.07
C MET A 930 -1.87 -16.22 14.28
N LYS A 931 -1.09 -15.19 14.66
CA LYS A 931 -0.99 -13.89 13.98
C LYS A 931 0.36 -13.79 13.26
N TRP A 932 0.35 -13.55 11.97
CA TRP A 932 1.50 -13.10 11.19
C TRP A 932 1.39 -11.60 10.99
N ARG A 933 2.45 -10.86 11.32
CA ARG A 933 2.58 -9.47 10.85
C ARG A 933 2.95 -9.48 9.37
N LYS A 934 2.69 -8.37 8.68
CA LYS A 934 3.17 -8.14 7.32
C LYS A 934 4.67 -8.48 7.20
N ASP A 935 5.01 -9.27 6.17
CA ASP A 935 6.35 -9.74 5.83
C ASP A 935 7.08 -10.58 6.92
N ALA A 936 6.37 -11.06 7.94
CA ALA A 936 6.92 -11.94 8.97
C ALA A 936 7.10 -13.38 8.48
N LYS A 937 8.27 -13.98 8.75
CA LYS A 937 8.58 -15.39 8.41
C LYS A 937 7.95 -16.42 9.35
N GLU A 938 7.59 -15.99 10.56
CA GLU A 938 7.04 -16.82 11.64
C GLU A 938 5.82 -16.12 12.25
N GLY A 939 4.81 -16.92 12.63
CA GLY A 939 3.62 -16.45 13.32
C GLY A 939 3.82 -16.42 14.83
N ARG A 940 2.99 -15.63 15.52
CA ARG A 940 2.88 -15.62 16.98
C ARG A 940 1.55 -16.26 17.40
N ILE A 941 1.57 -17.17 18.36
CA ILE A 941 0.34 -17.69 18.98
C ILE A 941 -0.33 -16.54 19.74
N VAL A 942 -1.61 -16.32 19.48
CA VAL A 942 -2.42 -15.24 20.09
C VAL A 942 -3.66 -15.74 20.83
N ALA A 943 -4.08 -17.00 20.60
CA ALA A 943 -5.06 -17.70 21.41
C ALA A 943 -4.81 -19.22 21.36
N GLY A 944 -5.13 -19.94 22.44
CA GLY A 944 -4.89 -21.37 22.58
C GLY A 944 -3.40 -21.76 22.58
N GLY A 945 -3.07 -22.92 22.00
CA GLY A 945 -1.69 -23.42 21.94
C GLY A 945 -1.20 -24.17 23.19
N ASN A 946 -2.09 -24.47 24.15
CA ASN A 946 -1.80 -25.26 25.37
C ASN A 946 -2.43 -26.66 25.29
N ASP A 947 -2.22 -27.37 24.19
CA ASP A 947 -2.90 -28.62 23.81
C ASP A 947 -4.43 -28.50 23.62
N LYS A 948 -5.04 -29.59 23.14
CA LYS A 948 -6.51 -29.74 23.05
C LYS A 948 -7.14 -29.71 24.44
N GLY A 949 -8.19 -28.91 24.63
CA GLY A 949 -9.02 -29.01 25.83
C GLY A 949 -10.06 -27.92 25.99
N GLU A 950 -10.75 -27.96 27.13
CA GLU A 950 -11.89 -27.10 27.47
C GLU A 950 -11.53 -25.95 28.44
N LYS A 951 -10.29 -25.87 28.92
CA LYS A 951 -9.86 -24.77 29.83
C LYS A 951 -9.88 -23.41 29.12
N LEU A 952 -9.78 -22.33 29.90
CA LEU A 952 -9.78 -20.95 29.39
C LEU A 952 -8.52 -20.57 28.60
N ASN A 953 -7.42 -21.31 28.75
CA ASN A 953 -6.21 -21.19 27.94
C ASN A 953 -6.10 -22.25 26.82
N GLN A 954 -7.15 -23.07 26.62
CA GLN A 954 -7.17 -24.18 25.65
C GLN A 954 -8.28 -23.98 24.61
N LEU A 955 -8.09 -24.62 23.45
CA LEU A 955 -9.05 -24.67 22.35
C LEU A 955 -9.22 -26.13 21.90
N SER A 956 -10.27 -26.40 21.14
CA SER A 956 -10.61 -27.69 20.55
C SER A 956 -11.13 -27.41 19.13
N SER A 957 -10.23 -27.56 18.15
CA SER A 957 -10.54 -27.33 16.73
C SER A 957 -11.17 -25.96 16.43
N PRO A 958 -10.42 -24.85 16.54
CA PRO A 958 -10.94 -23.51 16.25
C PRO A 958 -11.30 -23.38 14.76
N GLN A 959 -12.56 -22.99 14.48
CA GLN A 959 -13.14 -22.98 13.13
C GLN A 959 -13.27 -21.58 12.51
N GLY A 960 -13.22 -20.53 13.33
CA GLY A 960 -13.46 -19.15 12.91
C GLY A 960 -12.71 -18.17 13.79
N VAL A 961 -12.26 -17.07 13.20
CA VAL A 961 -11.52 -16.00 13.88
C VAL A 961 -11.95 -14.64 13.33
N THR A 962 -12.10 -13.66 14.20
CA THR A 962 -12.18 -12.24 13.83
C THR A 962 -11.48 -11.40 14.90
N VAL A 963 -11.22 -10.13 14.61
CA VAL A 963 -10.65 -9.17 15.55
C VAL A 963 -11.46 -7.89 15.50
N ASP A 964 -11.77 -7.31 16.66
CA ASP A 964 -12.45 -6.01 16.71
C ASP A 964 -11.48 -4.83 16.57
N HIS A 965 -12.03 -3.63 16.42
CA HIS A 965 -11.28 -2.37 16.29
C HIS A 965 -10.41 -2.04 17.52
N PHE A 966 -10.60 -2.74 18.66
CA PHE A 966 -9.78 -2.61 19.86
C PHE A 966 -8.68 -3.68 19.96
N GLY A 967 -8.52 -4.53 18.94
CA GLY A 967 -7.55 -5.62 18.93
C GLY A 967 -7.97 -6.86 19.74
N GLN A 968 -9.22 -6.94 20.21
CA GLN A 968 -9.72 -8.13 20.90
C GLN A 968 -10.02 -9.22 19.88
N ILE A 969 -9.50 -10.43 20.11
CA ILE A 969 -9.56 -11.56 19.19
C ILE A 969 -10.72 -12.44 19.62
N TYR A 970 -11.69 -12.66 18.73
CA TYR A 970 -12.82 -13.56 18.95
C TYR A 970 -12.62 -14.83 18.14
N VAL A 971 -12.71 -15.97 18.81
CA VAL A 971 -12.41 -17.30 18.26
C VAL A 971 -13.62 -18.20 18.46
N VAL A 972 -14.10 -18.81 17.37
CA VAL A 972 -15.06 -19.91 17.43
C VAL A 972 -14.31 -21.19 17.78
N ASP A 973 -14.48 -21.63 19.02
CA ASP A 973 -13.92 -22.86 19.56
C ASP A 973 -14.90 -24.01 19.24
N GLY A 974 -14.93 -24.39 17.97
CA GLY A 974 -16.01 -25.19 17.37
C GLY A 974 -16.21 -26.57 18.02
N GLY A 975 -15.11 -27.22 18.42
CA GLY A 975 -15.12 -28.50 19.11
C GLY A 975 -15.44 -28.44 20.60
N ASN A 976 -15.60 -27.24 21.17
CA ASN A 976 -16.10 -27.00 22.54
C ASN A 976 -17.42 -26.19 22.54
N HIS A 977 -18.04 -25.99 21.37
CA HIS A 977 -19.34 -25.35 21.17
C HIS A 977 -19.49 -23.97 21.85
N ARG A 978 -18.45 -23.13 21.73
CA ARG A 978 -18.37 -21.82 22.36
C ARG A 978 -17.66 -20.79 21.49
N VAL A 979 -17.92 -19.51 21.73
CA VAL A 979 -17.11 -18.40 21.21
C VAL A 979 -16.37 -17.77 22.37
N MET A 980 -15.06 -17.64 22.22
CA MET A 980 -14.17 -17.09 23.23
C MET A 980 -13.48 -15.82 22.76
N ARG A 981 -13.09 -14.98 23.72
CA ARG A 981 -12.38 -13.72 23.49
C ARG A 981 -11.03 -13.71 24.19
N TRP A 982 -9.98 -13.36 23.46
CA TRP A 982 -8.68 -12.99 24.00
C TRP A 982 -8.43 -11.49 23.86
N CYS A 983 -7.95 -10.87 24.94
CA CYS A 983 -7.33 -9.55 24.88
C CYS A 983 -5.84 -9.71 24.55
N GLU A 984 -5.25 -8.79 23.80
CA GLU A 984 -3.82 -8.90 23.46
C GLU A 984 -2.96 -8.98 24.74
N GLY A 985 -2.11 -10.01 24.82
CA GLY A 985 -1.21 -10.25 25.95
C GLY A 985 -1.79 -11.05 27.12
N LYS A 986 -3.07 -11.47 27.10
CA LYS A 986 -3.60 -12.43 28.09
C LYS A 986 -3.35 -13.88 27.68
N GLU A 987 -2.98 -14.72 28.65
CA GLU A 987 -2.77 -16.17 28.46
C GLU A 987 -4.09 -16.95 28.45
N GLU A 988 -5.10 -16.47 29.18
CA GLU A 988 -6.47 -17.01 29.25
C GLU A 988 -7.46 -16.12 28.50
N GLY A 989 -8.43 -16.75 27.83
CA GLY A 989 -9.56 -16.09 27.21
C GLY A 989 -10.83 -16.20 28.05
N GLU A 990 -11.81 -15.35 27.75
CA GLU A 990 -13.15 -15.42 28.36
C GLU A 990 -14.16 -16.04 27.40
N ILE A 991 -15.08 -16.85 27.94
CA ILE A 991 -16.23 -17.34 27.18
C ILE A 991 -17.22 -16.18 27.00
N VAL A 992 -17.54 -15.87 25.75
CA VAL A 992 -18.45 -14.77 25.39
C VAL A 992 -19.89 -15.27 25.34
N ILE A 993 -20.09 -16.40 24.65
CA ILE A 993 -21.38 -17.07 24.38
C ILE A 993 -21.13 -18.56 24.10
N GLY A 994 -22.15 -19.39 24.32
CA GLY A 994 -22.03 -20.85 24.26
C GLY A 994 -21.32 -21.42 25.49
N GLY A 995 -20.80 -22.64 25.37
CA GLY A 995 -20.16 -23.35 26.50
C GLY A 995 -21.15 -23.94 27.52
N ASN A 996 -22.45 -23.93 27.22
CA ASN A 996 -23.51 -24.57 28.02
C ASN A 996 -23.79 -26.03 27.57
N GLY A 997 -22.75 -26.72 27.10
CA GLY A 997 -22.85 -28.02 26.42
C GLY A 997 -23.29 -27.92 24.95
N GLU A 998 -23.15 -29.03 24.22
CA GLU A 998 -23.75 -29.19 22.88
C GLU A 998 -25.28 -29.17 22.97
N GLY A 999 -25.94 -28.56 21.99
CA GLY A 999 -27.39 -28.59 21.91
C GLY A 999 -28.00 -27.50 21.03
N ASN A 1000 -29.33 -27.46 21.00
CA ASN A 1000 -30.12 -26.59 20.12
C ASN A 1000 -30.93 -25.51 20.86
N GLN A 1001 -30.70 -25.31 22.17
CA GLN A 1001 -31.34 -24.24 22.93
C GLN A 1001 -30.85 -22.83 22.50
N SER A 1002 -31.46 -21.77 23.03
CA SER A 1002 -31.09 -20.38 22.73
C SER A 1002 -29.68 -20.02 23.20
N ASN A 1003 -29.20 -20.65 24.27
CA ASN A 1003 -27.90 -20.44 24.89
C ASN A 1003 -26.88 -21.57 24.58
N GLN A 1004 -27.21 -22.45 23.63
CA GLN A 1004 -26.38 -23.57 23.21
C GLN A 1004 -26.05 -23.48 21.72
N LEU A 1005 -24.88 -24.01 21.36
CA LEU A 1005 -24.36 -24.12 20.00
C LEU A 1005 -24.03 -25.59 19.71
N ASN A 1006 -23.89 -25.95 18.44
CA ASN A 1006 -23.40 -27.24 18.00
C ASN A 1006 -22.49 -27.08 16.77
N GLY A 1007 -21.24 -27.53 16.92
CA GLY A 1007 -20.16 -27.38 15.94
C GLY A 1007 -20.05 -26.01 15.23
N PRO A 1008 -20.13 -24.85 15.93
CA PRO A 1008 -20.15 -23.55 15.27
C PRO A 1008 -18.91 -23.32 14.40
N ARG A 1009 -19.05 -22.58 13.29
CA ARG A 1009 -17.97 -22.35 12.32
C ARG A 1009 -17.64 -20.88 12.06
N GLY A 1010 -18.44 -20.21 11.22
CA GLY A 1010 -18.29 -18.79 10.92
C GLY A 1010 -18.83 -17.90 12.04
N LEU A 1011 -18.29 -16.68 12.13
CA LEU A 1011 -18.73 -15.64 13.05
C LEU A 1011 -18.62 -14.27 12.36
N SER A 1012 -19.54 -13.34 12.66
CA SER A 1012 -19.48 -11.98 12.12
C SER A 1012 -20.11 -10.97 13.10
N PHE A 1013 -19.77 -9.69 12.96
CA PHE A 1013 -20.34 -8.59 13.75
C PHE A 1013 -21.14 -7.65 12.83
N ASP A 1014 -22.21 -7.04 13.37
CA ASP A 1014 -22.85 -5.89 12.71
C ASP A 1014 -22.30 -4.54 13.22
N ASP A 1015 -22.72 -3.45 12.56
CA ASP A 1015 -22.33 -2.07 12.92
C ASP A 1015 -22.77 -1.65 14.33
N GLU A 1016 -23.70 -2.38 14.96
CA GLU A 1016 -24.15 -2.17 16.35
C GLU A 1016 -23.32 -2.98 17.37
N GLY A 1017 -22.47 -3.91 16.91
CA GLY A 1017 -21.69 -4.81 17.76
C GLY A 1017 -22.45 -6.05 18.24
N ASN A 1018 -23.59 -6.38 17.62
CA ASN A 1018 -24.24 -7.66 17.82
C ASN A 1018 -23.41 -8.76 17.13
N LEU A 1019 -23.35 -9.94 17.76
CA LEU A 1019 -22.53 -11.06 17.31
C LEU A 1019 -23.41 -12.11 16.62
N TYR A 1020 -23.05 -12.49 15.41
CA TYR A 1020 -23.72 -13.50 14.60
C TYR A 1020 -22.82 -14.74 14.47
N VAL A 1021 -23.39 -15.94 14.63
CA VAL A 1021 -22.66 -17.21 14.65
C VAL A 1021 -23.35 -18.24 13.75
N ALA A 1022 -22.58 -18.89 12.87
CA ALA A 1022 -23.02 -20.02 12.06
C ALA A 1022 -23.02 -21.27 12.93
N ASP A 1023 -24.21 -21.69 13.34
CA ASP A 1023 -24.45 -22.86 14.18
C ASP A 1023 -24.63 -24.07 13.24
N TYR A 1024 -23.50 -24.57 12.72
CA TYR A 1024 -23.41 -25.43 11.54
C TYR A 1024 -24.21 -26.73 11.69
N ASP A 1025 -24.01 -27.47 12.77
CA ASP A 1025 -24.67 -28.78 12.98
C ASP A 1025 -26.13 -28.63 13.44
N ASN A 1026 -26.53 -27.45 13.94
CA ASN A 1026 -27.94 -27.09 14.19
C ASN A 1026 -28.63 -26.45 12.96
N HIS A 1027 -27.89 -26.27 11.85
CA HIS A 1027 -28.37 -25.74 10.58
C HIS A 1027 -29.10 -24.38 10.69
N ARG A 1028 -28.54 -23.48 11.49
CA ARG A 1028 -29.13 -22.16 11.76
C ARG A 1028 -28.09 -21.06 11.91
N LEU A 1029 -28.54 -19.83 11.81
CA LEU A 1029 -27.77 -18.64 12.16
C LEU A 1029 -28.35 -18.03 13.44
N GLN A 1030 -27.50 -17.85 14.44
CA GLN A 1030 -27.86 -17.20 15.70
C GLN A 1030 -27.32 -15.77 15.77
N LYS A 1031 -28.12 -14.84 16.28
CA LYS A 1031 -27.73 -13.48 16.67
C LYS A 1031 -27.76 -13.33 18.19
N PHE A 1032 -26.69 -12.80 18.75
CA PHE A 1032 -26.58 -12.42 20.15
C PHE A 1032 -26.52 -10.90 20.26
N GLU A 1033 -27.46 -10.32 21.01
CA GLU A 1033 -27.56 -8.86 21.17
C GLU A 1033 -26.65 -8.36 22.30
N ILE A 1034 -26.06 -7.17 22.11
CA ILE A 1034 -25.24 -6.53 23.14
C ILE A 1034 -26.12 -5.97 24.30
N THR A 1035 -25.72 -6.21 25.55
CA THR A 1035 -26.45 -5.79 26.77
C THR A 1035 -25.94 -4.50 27.40
N SER A 1036 -24.67 -4.15 27.15
CA SER A 1036 -23.98 -3.05 27.82
C SER A 1036 -23.59 -1.98 26.81
N ASN A 1037 -24.33 -0.88 26.80
CA ASN A 1037 -24.25 0.17 25.78
C ASN A 1037 -22.99 1.08 25.89
N THR A 1038 -22.01 0.72 26.74
CA THR A 1038 -20.76 1.48 26.91
C THR A 1038 -19.92 1.50 25.62
N GLY A 1039 -19.91 0.41 24.86
CA GLY A 1039 -19.28 0.37 23.53
C GLY A 1039 -19.96 1.28 22.50
N ALA A 1040 -21.29 1.43 22.56
CA ALA A 1040 -22.02 2.33 21.67
C ALA A 1040 -21.84 3.80 22.04
N ILE A 1041 -21.75 4.12 23.34
CA ILE A 1041 -21.47 5.48 23.83
C ILE A 1041 -20.05 5.91 23.47
N ILE A 1042 -19.07 5.00 23.55
CA ILE A 1042 -17.70 5.26 23.10
C ILE A 1042 -17.63 5.31 21.56
N ARG A 1043 -18.35 4.45 20.83
CA ARG A 1043 -18.50 4.60 19.37
C ARG A 1043 -19.09 5.95 18.99
N SER A 1044 -20.14 6.44 19.66
CA SER A 1044 -20.73 7.75 19.32
C SER A 1044 -19.90 8.97 19.74
N ILE A 1045 -18.81 8.78 20.51
CA ILE A 1045 -17.94 9.87 21.00
C ILE A 1045 -16.53 9.79 20.36
N LEU A 1046 -16.11 8.62 19.88
CA LEU A 1046 -14.84 8.41 19.15
C LEU A 1046 -15.01 8.13 17.65
N LEU A 1047 -16.23 7.86 17.16
CA LEU A 1047 -16.58 7.89 15.73
C LEU A 1047 -17.30 9.20 15.35
N GLU A 1048 -16.90 10.32 15.96
CA GLU A 1048 -16.98 11.62 15.28
C GLU A 1048 -15.66 11.93 14.55
N GLU A 1049 -15.14 10.94 13.82
CA GLU A 1049 -14.40 11.21 12.58
C GLU A 1049 -15.42 11.24 11.43
N PRO A 1050 -15.27 12.14 10.44
CA PRO A 1050 -16.34 12.45 9.49
C PRO A 1050 -16.61 11.30 8.50
N ASN A 1051 -17.85 11.24 8.00
CA ASN A 1051 -18.29 10.32 6.95
C ASN A 1051 -17.24 10.09 5.86
N SER A 1052 -16.80 8.85 5.69
CA SER A 1052 -15.82 8.46 4.68
C SER A 1052 -16.45 8.32 3.29
N SER A 1053 -16.76 9.46 2.67
CA SER A 1053 -17.05 9.61 1.24
C SER A 1053 -16.02 10.49 0.51
N CYS A 1054 -14.75 10.42 0.92
CA CYS A 1054 -13.65 10.91 0.10
C CYS A 1054 -12.37 10.09 0.32
N MET A 1055 -11.86 9.48 -0.76
CA MET A 1055 -10.45 9.09 -0.85
C MET A 1055 -9.93 9.32 -2.27
N GLN A 1056 -9.80 10.59 -2.64
CA GLN A 1056 -8.83 11.06 -3.63
C GLN A 1056 -8.23 12.40 -3.16
N CYS A 1057 -7.20 12.34 -2.32
CA CYS A 1057 -6.01 13.20 -2.38
C CYS A 1057 -4.94 12.64 -1.43
N SER A 1058 -3.70 13.03 -1.71
CA SER A 1058 -2.45 12.39 -1.30
C SER A 1058 -1.76 13.01 -0.07
N ASP A 1059 -0.81 12.27 0.49
CA ASP A 1059 0.50 12.74 0.96
C ASP A 1059 0.58 14.10 1.70
N ILE A 1060 0.47 14.10 3.04
CA ILE A 1060 1.50 14.54 4.02
C ILE A 1060 1.07 14.05 5.42
N GLU A 1061 1.98 13.49 6.23
CA GLU A 1061 2.27 13.96 7.62
C GLU A 1061 3.21 12.97 8.37
N GLN A 1062 4.29 13.51 8.94
CA GLN A 1062 5.19 12.75 9.81
C GLN A 1062 4.78 12.87 11.29
N PRO A 1063 4.98 11.81 12.10
CA PRO A 1063 4.65 11.86 13.53
C PRO A 1063 5.70 12.64 14.32
N VAL A 1064 5.29 13.75 14.94
CA VAL A 1064 6.05 14.41 16.01
C VAL A 1064 5.97 13.56 17.28
N ARG A 1065 7.13 13.22 17.86
CA ARG A 1065 7.22 12.57 19.17
C ARG A 1065 6.89 13.54 20.31
N VAL A 1066 6.18 13.03 21.31
CA VAL A 1066 6.35 13.37 22.73
C VAL A 1066 6.55 12.06 23.50
#